data_AF-A0A9E5NNM1-F1
#
_entry.id   AF-A0A9E5NNM1-F1
#
_cell.length_a   1.000
_cell.length_b   1.000
_cell.length_c   1.000
_cell.angle_alpha   90.00
_cell.angle_beta   90.00
_cell.angle_gamma   90.00
#
_symmetry.space_group_name_H-M   'P 1'
#
loop_
_entity.id
_entity.type
_entity.pdbx_description
1 polymer ?
#
loop_
_entity_poly.entity_id
_entity_poly.type
_entity_poly.pdbx_seq_one_letter_code
_entity_poly.pdbx_strand_id
1 'polypeptide(L)'
;MKGKALLWLMLTVTLIATSCIANPSPTETPTQQSTPTATPTLATRPTPSQTAAQEALMGALSLDALLGYIEQLTQIQPYSGWRSSATTGEQEAVRYVAGVLDSFTTLKEMGMTVEHEEFRVFMATEIWQAELHISIEGQEYQIPVNAPRGPRDDLEIAAHFDSDGQLGDEEPNPLVVDGPALLVDSESELASLSAEQARDRILFLDYALVDRTLWPRRELETRAAQLLRAQPLALVPVTSWSPRPGESHGSFAYEGSPFHWVRDSGAPIVVARLEDMVQAGIDSLSDLGRVDQARVVVDTDVISPAQSRNLIARIPGRDDSRAVILGAHLDSPNDPGAMDDGSGSAILLELARVLDQTGFQPGITTYLVWFGSEELFLYGSNTFANRHQDLLDRTVAMLQIDCLTRPLDGLTGITTFDYWSYAHYGDASYPFGDFLQGQTRQLGITSQARDALGPVSDNGVFSGFDVPNANVGHWVIEEAGAGGIHNAGVIHAPYDTLERVQEQSDTLMQMAQIALHTVIALGEDKPQLRTTPANQGRAVFVGTQTEPPYIGPSALTDFAMALEQSGLDVDLMPYGAMLSAGDLHEARMVVVLPAIDYPRREAANVTAYDVAWADREIEVLQEYVEDGGLLLLVNTAHRLKYGYPPLDQNEDWADMNALAEVFGITFHEGTTWGELASPGTHPLVQDVELISLADSNGVPFTYDTGEALAEAQGDVVMALVPAGDEGGEVLVIADLGILGASWAEEGPRNLQLWVNLAQYAKNR
;
A
#
# COMPACT_ATOMS: atom_id res chain seq x y z
N MET A 1 45.04 -3.94 -21.51
CA MET A 1 45.65 -4.20 -22.85
C MET A 1 44.75 -5.17 -23.61
N LYS A 2 44.92 -5.28 -24.93
CA LYS A 2 44.28 -6.18 -25.92
C LYS A 2 43.84 -7.58 -25.40
N GLY A 3 42.80 -8.21 -25.95
CA GLY A 3 42.06 -7.84 -27.18
C GLY A 3 40.90 -8.78 -27.59
N LYS A 4 40.56 -8.76 -28.90
CA LYS A 4 39.28 -9.21 -29.48
C LYS A 4 39.31 -10.61 -30.11
N ALA A 5 38.15 -11.27 -30.16
CA ALA A 5 37.60 -11.92 -31.38
C ALA A 5 36.11 -11.49 -31.53
N LEU A 6 35.47 -11.22 -32.69
CA LEU A 6 35.45 -11.78 -34.06
C LEU A 6 34.67 -13.10 -34.19
N LEU A 7 33.76 -13.33 -35.17
CA LEU A 7 33.39 -12.57 -36.39
C LEU A 7 32.05 -13.12 -37.02
N TRP A 8 31.50 -12.42 -38.03
CA TRP A 8 30.47 -12.80 -39.05
C TRP A 8 28.98 -12.52 -38.75
N LEU A 9 28.10 -12.17 -39.72
CA LEU A 9 28.26 -11.33 -40.95
C LEU A 9 26.90 -11.03 -41.67
N MET A 10 26.72 -9.81 -42.21
CA MET A 10 25.92 -9.47 -43.44
C MET A 10 24.40 -9.78 -43.48
N LEU A 11 23.52 -9.25 -44.34
CA LEU A 11 23.38 -8.05 -45.23
C LEU A 11 21.82 -7.98 -45.51
N THR A 12 21.09 -6.93 -45.91
CA THR A 12 21.31 -5.75 -46.79
C THR A 12 20.20 -4.71 -46.57
N VAL A 13 20.41 -3.43 -46.96
CA VAL A 13 19.35 -2.42 -47.15
C VAL A 13 19.44 -1.81 -48.55
N THR A 14 18.33 -1.40 -49.17
CA THR A 14 18.32 -0.70 -50.46
C THR A 14 17.21 0.35 -50.49
N LEU A 15 17.58 1.62 -50.67
CA LEU A 15 16.65 2.73 -50.96
C LEU A 15 16.33 2.78 -52.46
N ILE A 16 15.15 3.33 -52.79
CA ILE A 16 14.91 4.24 -53.93
C ILE A 16 13.62 5.03 -53.62
N ALA A 17 13.45 6.22 -54.19
CA ALA A 17 12.40 7.17 -53.83
C ALA A 17 11.74 7.84 -55.07
N THR A 18 10.80 8.75 -54.80
CA THR A 18 10.25 9.84 -55.65
C THR A 18 9.03 9.59 -56.57
N SER A 19 7.95 10.31 -56.22
CA SER A 19 7.24 11.33 -57.04
C SER A 19 5.92 11.06 -57.81
N CYS A 20 4.84 11.67 -57.26
CA CYS A 20 3.82 12.54 -57.90
C CYS A 20 2.77 12.01 -58.93
N ILE A 21 1.49 12.41 -58.78
CA ILE A 21 0.78 13.43 -59.62
C ILE A 21 -0.76 13.52 -59.34
N ALA A 22 -1.27 14.75 -59.14
CA ALA A 22 -2.59 15.38 -59.42
C ALA A 22 -3.97 14.88 -58.88
N ASN A 23 -4.79 15.89 -58.52
CA ASN A 23 -6.26 15.97 -58.35
C ASN A 23 -6.96 16.31 -59.71
N PRO A 24 -8.28 16.13 -59.96
CA PRO A 24 -9.35 17.02 -59.40
C PRO A 24 -10.81 16.48 -59.26
N SER A 25 -11.69 17.28 -58.64
CA SER A 25 -13.16 17.10 -58.49
C SER A 25 -14.01 17.83 -59.57
N PRO A 26 -15.31 17.50 -59.76
CA PRO A 26 -16.35 18.56 -59.81
C PRO A 26 -17.82 18.21 -59.41
N THR A 27 -18.43 19.06 -58.56
CA THR A 27 -19.73 19.83 -58.69
C THR A 27 -21.15 19.16 -58.81
N GLU A 28 -22.19 19.96 -58.45
CA GLU A 28 -23.67 19.87 -58.64
C GLU A 28 -24.47 19.07 -57.56
N THR A 29 -25.46 19.55 -56.76
CA THR A 29 -26.44 20.69 -56.67
C THR A 29 -27.86 20.39 -57.29
N PRO A 30 -28.98 21.08 -56.93
CA PRO A 30 -29.90 20.78 -55.80
C PRO A 30 -31.39 20.50 -56.19
N THR A 31 -32.31 20.31 -55.22
CA THR A 31 -33.78 20.48 -55.41
C THR A 31 -34.52 20.91 -54.12
N GLN A 32 -35.71 21.52 -54.23
CA GLN A 32 -36.51 22.10 -53.12
C GLN A 32 -37.92 21.49 -53.01
N GLN A 33 -38.55 21.64 -51.82
CA GLN A 33 -40.00 21.72 -51.45
C GLN A 33 -40.31 20.85 -50.21
N SER A 34 -41.23 21.18 -49.28
CA SER A 34 -42.01 22.41 -49.01
C SER A 34 -42.52 22.41 -47.56
N THR A 35 -42.93 23.55 -46.99
CA THR A 35 -43.39 23.68 -45.59
C THR A 35 -44.91 23.68 -45.43
N PRO A 36 -45.41 23.23 -44.25
CA PRO A 36 -46.44 24.00 -43.55
C PRO A 36 -46.30 24.07 -42.01
N THR A 37 -46.31 25.30 -41.49
CA THR A 37 -46.96 25.79 -40.25
C THR A 37 -46.95 24.97 -38.95
N ALA A 38 -45.95 25.28 -38.10
CA ALA A 38 -46.02 25.55 -36.65
C ALA A 38 -47.04 24.84 -35.71
N THR A 39 -46.49 24.27 -34.63
CA THR A 39 -47.11 24.10 -33.31
C THR A 39 -46.13 24.64 -32.26
N PRO A 40 -46.55 25.31 -31.17
CA PRO A 40 -45.62 25.94 -30.23
C PRO A 40 -44.97 24.92 -29.27
N THR A 41 -43.82 24.38 -29.67
CA THR A 41 -42.94 23.61 -28.77
C THR A 41 -42.38 24.52 -27.68
N LEU A 42 -42.23 24.01 -26.45
CA LEU A 42 -41.44 24.71 -25.43
C LEU A 42 -40.01 24.90 -25.92
N ALA A 43 -39.38 26.01 -25.54
CA ALA A 43 -37.99 26.29 -25.86
C ALA A 43 -37.06 25.36 -25.06
N THR A 44 -36.75 24.19 -25.62
CA THR A 44 -35.61 23.38 -25.20
C THR A 44 -34.35 24.25 -25.29
N ARG A 45 -33.65 24.45 -24.17
CA ARG A 45 -32.26 24.93 -24.22
C ARG A 45 -31.48 23.97 -25.12
N PRO A 46 -30.61 24.47 -26.03
CA PRO A 46 -29.71 23.58 -26.75
C PRO A 46 -28.79 22.89 -25.73
N THR A 47 -28.75 21.56 -25.79
CA THR A 47 -27.73 20.79 -25.07
C THR A 47 -26.34 21.24 -25.56
N PRO A 48 -25.34 21.42 -24.68
CA PRO A 48 -23.96 21.59 -25.11
C PRO A 48 -23.50 20.44 -26.01
N SER A 49 -22.47 20.67 -26.84
CA SER A 49 -21.65 19.55 -27.34
C SER A 49 -20.95 18.87 -26.16
N GLN A 50 -20.62 17.57 -26.26
CA GLN A 50 -19.86 16.86 -25.23
C GLN A 50 -18.61 17.64 -24.81
N THR A 51 -17.85 18.17 -25.78
CA THR A 51 -16.68 19.04 -25.55
C THR A 51 -17.00 20.24 -24.65
N ALA A 52 -18.12 20.93 -24.87
CA ALA A 52 -18.50 22.10 -24.08
C ALA A 52 -19.07 21.75 -22.69
N ALA A 53 -19.54 20.52 -22.49
CA ALA A 53 -19.87 20.00 -21.15
C ALA A 53 -18.62 19.56 -20.39
N GLN A 54 -17.66 18.94 -21.08
CA GLN A 54 -16.36 18.52 -20.55
C GLN A 54 -15.48 19.73 -20.19
N GLU A 55 -15.43 20.76 -21.02
CA GLU A 55 -14.83 22.07 -20.71
C GLU A 55 -15.46 22.71 -19.46
N ALA A 56 -16.78 22.60 -19.28
CA ALA A 56 -17.48 23.14 -18.11
C ALA A 56 -17.23 22.32 -16.82
N LEU A 57 -16.98 21.01 -16.93
CA LEU A 57 -16.57 20.15 -15.82
C LEU A 57 -15.13 20.45 -15.39
N MET A 58 -14.19 20.51 -16.34
CA MET A 58 -12.80 20.88 -16.07
C MET A 58 -12.71 22.30 -15.49
N GLY A 59 -13.51 23.24 -16.01
CA GLY A 59 -13.61 24.61 -15.52
C GLY A 59 -14.36 24.78 -14.18
N ALA A 60 -14.86 23.69 -13.58
CA ALA A 60 -15.44 23.70 -12.23
C ALA A 60 -14.43 23.29 -11.13
N LEU A 61 -13.26 22.74 -11.51
CA LEU A 61 -12.16 22.44 -10.60
C LEU A 61 -11.62 23.72 -9.95
N SER A 62 -11.25 23.64 -8.67
CA SER A 62 -10.86 24.77 -7.83
C SER A 62 -9.62 24.44 -6.99
N LEU A 63 -8.54 25.16 -7.25
CA LEU A 63 -7.33 25.11 -6.43
C LEU A 63 -7.61 25.57 -4.99
N ASP A 64 -8.45 26.59 -4.80
CA ASP A 64 -8.85 27.09 -3.48
C ASP A 64 -9.57 26.00 -2.64
N ALA A 65 -10.38 25.15 -3.28
CA ALA A 65 -11.05 24.04 -2.61
C ALA A 65 -10.07 22.92 -2.23
N LEU A 66 -9.18 22.52 -3.15
CA LEU A 66 -8.14 21.53 -2.91
C LEU A 66 -7.22 21.94 -1.76
N LEU A 67 -6.66 23.16 -1.82
CA LEU A 67 -5.80 23.70 -0.76
C LEU A 67 -6.54 23.83 0.57
N GLY A 68 -7.82 24.21 0.56
CA GLY A 68 -8.66 24.26 1.75
C GLY A 68 -8.91 22.88 2.37
N TYR A 69 -9.11 21.84 1.57
CA TYR A 69 -9.24 20.46 2.07
C TYR A 69 -7.93 19.95 2.69
N ILE A 70 -6.79 20.23 2.06
CA ILE A 70 -5.45 19.89 2.59
C ILE A 70 -5.18 20.68 3.88
N GLU A 71 -5.58 21.96 3.95
CA GLU A 71 -5.49 22.77 5.18
C GLU A 71 -6.28 22.15 6.33
N GLN A 72 -7.49 21.61 6.09
CA GLN A 72 -8.23 20.92 7.16
C GLN A 72 -7.56 19.61 7.58
N LEU A 73 -7.12 18.76 6.63
CA LEU A 73 -6.49 17.47 6.95
C LEU A 73 -5.16 17.64 7.71
N THR A 74 -4.33 18.62 7.34
CA THR A 74 -3.03 18.93 7.97
C THR A 74 -3.15 19.63 9.34
N GLN A 75 -4.36 19.98 9.77
CA GLN A 75 -4.66 20.57 11.09
C GLN A 75 -5.36 19.60 12.05
N ILE A 76 -5.50 18.33 11.68
CA ILE A 76 -5.95 17.25 12.57
C ILE A 76 -4.77 16.83 13.46
N GLN A 77 -5.02 16.79 14.78
CA GLN A 77 -4.08 16.38 15.85
C GLN A 77 -2.59 16.78 15.64
N PRO A 78 -2.28 18.06 15.34
CA PRO A 78 -0.94 18.47 14.98
C PRO A 78 0.02 18.32 16.17
N TYR A 79 1.17 17.69 15.92
CA TYR A 79 2.13 17.26 16.95
C TYR A 79 1.60 16.24 17.98
N SER A 80 0.50 15.56 17.66
CA SER A 80 -0.15 14.52 18.47
C SER A 80 -0.54 13.34 17.56
N GLY A 81 0.44 12.81 16.80
CA GLY A 81 0.19 11.75 15.82
C GLY A 81 -0.38 12.20 14.47
N TRP A 82 -0.85 13.44 14.32
CA TRP A 82 -1.62 13.90 13.14
C TRP A 82 -2.74 12.92 12.80
N ARG A 83 -2.84 12.46 11.55
CA ARG A 83 -3.83 11.49 11.08
C ARG A 83 -3.20 10.09 10.91
N SER A 84 -2.24 9.72 11.76
CA SER A 84 -1.55 8.42 11.71
C SER A 84 -2.53 7.24 11.70
N SER A 85 -2.12 6.17 11.02
CA SER A 85 -2.85 4.92 10.85
C SER A 85 -3.49 4.40 12.16
N ALA A 86 -4.78 4.10 12.12
CA ALA A 86 -5.60 3.60 13.23
C ALA A 86 -5.70 4.48 14.52
N THR A 87 -5.23 5.73 14.50
CA THR A 87 -5.31 6.65 15.66
C THR A 87 -6.65 7.40 15.75
N THR A 88 -6.85 8.13 16.86
CA THR A 88 -7.90 9.15 17.03
C THR A 88 -7.93 10.15 15.87
N GLY A 89 -6.77 10.48 15.31
CA GLY A 89 -6.62 11.39 14.17
C GLY A 89 -7.09 10.82 12.84
N GLU A 90 -6.80 9.55 12.51
CA GLU A 90 -7.39 8.87 11.35
C GLU A 90 -8.92 8.85 11.47
N GLN A 91 -9.44 8.56 12.67
CA GLN A 91 -10.88 8.60 12.92
C GLN A 91 -11.46 10.02 12.77
N GLU A 92 -10.74 11.08 13.12
CA GLU A 92 -11.16 12.47 12.89
C GLU A 92 -11.14 12.82 11.40
N ALA A 93 -10.13 12.41 10.65
CA ALA A 93 -10.06 12.60 9.19
C ALA A 93 -11.23 11.92 8.48
N VAL A 94 -11.57 10.69 8.88
CA VAL A 94 -12.73 9.94 8.37
C VAL A 94 -14.06 10.62 8.71
N ARG A 95 -14.22 11.18 9.92
CA ARG A 95 -15.40 11.98 10.31
C ARG A 95 -15.49 13.27 9.49
N TYR A 96 -14.36 13.92 9.22
CA TYR A 96 -14.28 15.13 8.41
C TYR A 96 -14.69 14.86 6.95
N VAL A 97 -14.10 13.85 6.29
CA VAL A 97 -14.44 13.44 4.92
C VAL A 97 -15.94 13.09 4.82
N ALA A 98 -16.47 12.29 5.75
CA ALA A 98 -17.90 11.97 5.81
C ALA A 98 -18.78 13.23 5.96
N GLY A 99 -18.37 14.20 6.79
CA GLY A 99 -19.07 15.46 7.00
C GLY A 99 -19.08 16.36 5.75
N VAL A 100 -17.98 16.38 4.97
CA VAL A 100 -17.93 17.09 3.68
C VAL A 100 -18.87 16.41 2.67
N LEU A 101 -18.85 15.08 2.58
CA LEU A 101 -19.73 14.31 1.69
C LEU A 101 -21.22 14.46 2.04
N ASP A 102 -21.59 14.58 3.31
CA ASP A 102 -22.98 14.85 3.72
C ASP A 102 -23.45 16.28 3.33
N SER A 103 -22.54 17.20 3.00
CA SER A 103 -22.95 18.50 2.45
C SER A 103 -23.47 18.41 1.00
N PHE A 104 -23.02 17.40 0.24
CA PHE A 104 -23.30 17.22 -1.19
C PHE A 104 -24.73 16.70 -1.43
N THR A 105 -25.65 17.66 -1.55
CA THR A 105 -27.09 17.41 -1.63
C THR A 105 -27.51 16.86 -3.00
N THR A 106 -26.91 17.34 -4.09
CA THR A 106 -27.19 16.84 -5.44
C THR A 106 -26.75 15.38 -5.58
N LEU A 107 -25.58 15.02 -5.06
CA LEU A 107 -25.09 13.63 -5.06
C LEU A 107 -25.98 12.72 -4.22
N LYS A 108 -26.44 13.16 -3.05
CA LYS A 108 -27.43 12.41 -2.26
C LYS A 108 -28.78 12.27 -2.97
N GLU A 109 -29.24 13.29 -3.70
CA GLU A 109 -30.45 13.19 -4.55
C GLU A 109 -30.26 12.25 -5.76
N MET A 110 -29.03 12.07 -6.25
CA MET A 110 -28.67 11.04 -7.23
C MET A 110 -28.57 9.61 -6.63
N GLY A 111 -28.63 9.48 -5.31
CA GLY A 111 -28.49 8.19 -4.61
C GLY A 111 -27.06 7.81 -4.26
N MET A 112 -26.17 8.78 -4.04
CA MET A 112 -24.86 8.54 -3.44
C MET A 112 -25.01 7.88 -2.06
N THR A 113 -24.22 6.84 -1.81
CA THR A 113 -24.11 6.18 -0.50
C THR A 113 -22.67 6.31 0.02
N VAL A 114 -22.53 6.56 1.32
CA VAL A 114 -21.25 6.55 2.03
C VAL A 114 -21.26 5.37 3.00
N GLU A 115 -20.18 4.61 3.00
CA GLU A 115 -19.95 3.42 3.80
C GLU A 115 -18.66 3.57 4.59
N HIS A 116 -18.65 3.05 5.81
CA HIS A 116 -17.47 2.97 6.67
C HIS A 116 -17.17 1.49 6.87
N GLU A 117 -16.02 1.06 6.39
CA GLU A 117 -15.56 -0.32 6.51
C GLU A 117 -14.51 -0.39 7.61
N GLU A 118 -14.72 -1.23 8.63
CA GLU A 118 -13.79 -1.37 9.77
C GLU A 118 -12.93 -2.65 9.64
N PHE A 119 -11.65 -2.55 10.02
CA PHE A 119 -10.69 -3.65 10.05
C PHE A 119 -9.59 -3.43 11.08
N ARG A 120 -9.00 -4.52 11.58
CA ARG A 120 -7.89 -4.46 12.54
C ARG A 120 -6.55 -4.36 11.81
N VAL A 121 -5.58 -3.76 12.47
CA VAL A 121 -4.17 -3.73 12.06
C VAL A 121 -3.31 -4.33 13.15
N PHE A 122 -2.19 -4.96 12.79
CA PHE A 122 -1.29 -5.66 13.72
C PHE A 122 -0.92 -4.81 14.94
N MET A 123 -0.58 -3.54 14.72
CA MET A 123 -0.37 -2.55 15.77
C MET A 123 -0.44 -1.12 15.23
N ALA A 124 -0.68 -0.17 16.14
CA ALA A 124 -0.54 1.26 15.92
C ALA A 124 0.11 1.94 17.14
N THR A 125 0.23 3.26 17.12
CA THR A 125 0.73 4.05 18.24
C THR A 125 -0.07 5.33 18.34
N GLU A 126 -0.73 5.55 19.46
CA GLU A 126 -1.44 6.79 19.76
C GLU A 126 -0.49 7.73 20.52
N ILE A 127 -0.49 9.02 20.19
CA ILE A 127 0.41 10.01 20.80
C ILE A 127 -0.48 11.07 21.48
N TRP A 128 -0.70 10.91 22.78
CA TRP A 128 -1.53 11.80 23.59
C TRP A 128 -0.83 13.11 23.97
N GLN A 129 0.49 13.06 24.17
CA GLN A 129 1.29 14.23 24.54
C GLN A 129 2.73 14.11 24.05
N ALA A 130 3.25 15.19 23.43
CA ALA A 130 4.67 15.41 23.24
C ALA A 130 5.00 16.87 23.60
N GLU A 131 5.87 17.08 24.60
CA GLU A 131 6.33 18.42 24.98
C GLU A 131 7.85 18.47 25.16
N LEU A 132 8.44 19.56 24.67
CA LEU A 132 9.81 19.96 24.97
C LEU A 132 9.80 21.37 25.57
N HIS A 133 10.36 21.51 26.77
CA HIS A 133 10.66 22.81 27.38
C HIS A 133 12.17 22.97 27.47
N ILE A 134 12.70 24.13 27.10
CA ILE A 134 14.14 24.43 27.15
C ILE A 134 14.41 25.70 27.96
N SER A 135 15.53 25.72 28.68
CA SER A 135 16.02 26.88 29.43
C SER A 135 17.30 27.43 28.81
N ILE A 136 17.35 28.74 28.56
CA ILE A 136 18.54 29.48 28.10
C ILE A 136 18.71 30.71 28.98
N GLU A 137 19.87 30.86 29.63
CA GLU A 137 20.19 31.93 30.59
C GLU A 137 19.18 32.04 31.77
N GLY A 138 18.41 30.99 32.02
CA GLY A 138 17.34 30.94 33.02
C GLY A 138 15.98 31.48 32.55
N GLN A 139 15.79 31.71 31.25
CA GLN A 139 14.47 31.90 30.63
C GLN A 139 14.01 30.59 29.97
N GLU A 140 12.76 30.21 30.25
CA GLU A 140 12.11 28.98 29.78
C GLU A 140 11.28 29.23 28.51
N TYR A 141 11.29 28.26 27.58
CA TYR A 141 10.57 28.28 26.31
C TYR A 141 9.97 26.89 26.02
N GLN A 142 8.69 26.83 25.65
CA GLN A 142 8.06 25.62 25.15
C GLN A 142 8.21 25.54 23.62
N ILE A 143 8.68 24.39 23.13
CA ILE A 143 8.98 24.13 21.72
C ILE A 143 8.00 23.06 21.19
N PRO A 144 7.33 23.31 20.05
CA PRO A 144 6.59 22.27 19.33
C PRO A 144 7.49 21.10 18.95
N VAL A 145 7.10 19.89 19.35
CA VAL A 145 7.77 18.62 19.06
C VAL A 145 6.74 17.52 18.90
N ASN A 146 7.07 16.46 18.16
CA ASN A 146 6.24 15.25 18.07
C ASN A 146 7.09 14.01 18.38
N ALA A 147 6.48 12.96 18.92
CA ALA A 147 7.14 11.69 19.17
C ALA A 147 7.19 10.84 17.88
N PRO A 148 8.26 10.08 17.62
CA PRO A 148 8.19 8.99 16.64
C PRO A 148 7.25 7.88 17.17
N ARG A 149 6.62 7.15 16.26
CA ARG A 149 5.77 6.00 16.60
C ARG A 149 6.58 4.70 16.63
N GLY A 150 6.03 3.64 17.22
CA GLY A 150 6.68 2.32 17.17
C GLY A 150 6.82 1.77 15.72
N PRO A 151 7.77 0.84 15.48
CA PRO A 151 7.86 0.10 14.22
C PRO A 151 6.56 -0.57 13.81
N ARG A 152 6.33 -0.68 12.48
CA ARG A 152 5.11 -1.25 11.89
C ARG A 152 4.86 -2.73 12.25
N ASP A 153 5.88 -3.49 12.63
CA ASP A 153 5.84 -4.97 12.70
C ASP A 153 6.78 -5.61 13.78
N ASP A 154 7.16 -4.92 14.87
CA ASP A 154 8.01 -5.52 15.95
C ASP A 154 7.56 -5.11 17.37
N LEU A 155 6.90 -6.05 18.08
CA LEU A 155 6.33 -5.86 19.42
C LEU A 155 7.37 -5.78 20.57
N GLU A 156 8.65 -6.07 20.34
CA GLU A 156 9.70 -5.87 21.36
C GLU A 156 10.31 -4.48 21.23
N ILE A 157 10.60 -4.03 20.00
CA ILE A 157 11.12 -2.67 19.76
C ILE A 157 10.02 -1.62 20.02
N ALA A 158 8.76 -1.87 19.64
CA ALA A 158 7.69 -0.90 19.88
C ALA A 158 7.38 -0.66 21.37
N ALA A 159 7.60 -1.64 22.23
CA ALA A 159 7.53 -1.48 23.69
C ALA A 159 8.67 -0.60 24.28
N HIS A 160 9.47 0.07 23.43
CA HIS A 160 10.41 1.13 23.80
C HIS A 160 9.93 2.54 23.38
N PHE A 161 8.79 2.62 22.68
CA PHE A 161 8.11 3.86 22.25
C PHE A 161 6.81 4.10 23.04
N ASP A 162 6.25 3.02 23.58
CA ASP A 162 5.27 3.07 24.67
C ASP A 162 5.88 3.73 25.93
N SER A 163 5.09 4.52 26.65
CA SER A 163 5.59 5.39 27.72
C SER A 163 5.74 4.72 29.08
N ASP A 164 5.10 3.56 29.31
CA ASP A 164 5.40 2.69 30.47
C ASP A 164 5.92 1.29 30.10
N GLY A 165 5.77 0.90 28.83
CA GLY A 165 6.32 -0.33 28.26
C GLY A 165 5.36 -1.53 28.32
N GLN A 166 4.11 -1.32 28.74
CA GLN A 166 3.00 -2.22 28.47
C GLN A 166 2.59 -2.10 26.99
N LEU A 167 1.57 -2.85 26.55
CA LEU A 167 1.08 -2.83 25.17
C LEU A 167 -0.40 -3.21 25.16
N GLY A 168 -1.21 -2.46 24.40
CA GLY A 168 -2.64 -2.73 24.22
C GLY A 168 -3.57 -2.11 25.25
N ASP A 169 -3.07 -1.27 26.15
CA ASP A 169 -3.84 -0.36 26.98
C ASP A 169 -3.89 1.08 26.41
N GLU A 170 -4.68 1.93 27.07
CA GLU A 170 -4.95 3.34 26.75
C GLU A 170 -5.03 4.17 28.06
N GLU A 171 -4.23 3.82 29.09
CA GLU A 171 -4.22 4.49 30.40
C GLU A 171 -3.12 5.58 30.47
N PRO A 172 -3.46 6.89 30.49
CA PRO A 172 -2.46 7.96 30.40
C PRO A 172 -1.35 7.86 31.45
N ASN A 173 -0.13 7.66 30.96
CA ASN A 173 1.03 7.17 31.71
C ASN A 173 2.27 8.09 31.55
N PRO A 174 2.12 9.44 31.52
CA PRO A 174 3.10 10.36 30.95
C PRO A 174 4.50 10.28 31.59
N LEU A 175 5.48 9.94 30.76
CA LEU A 175 6.89 9.90 31.11
C LEU A 175 7.46 11.33 31.11
N VAL A 176 7.87 11.80 32.29
CA VAL A 176 8.49 13.11 32.50
C VAL A 176 9.97 12.96 32.85
N VAL A 177 10.84 13.63 32.08
CA VAL A 177 12.29 13.68 32.35
C VAL A 177 12.83 15.11 32.27
N ASP A 178 13.71 15.45 33.21
CA ASP A 178 14.27 16.80 33.43
C ASP A 178 15.79 16.69 33.55
N GLY A 179 16.56 17.52 32.84
CA GLY A 179 18.02 17.51 33.01
C GLY A 179 18.83 18.52 32.18
N PRO A 180 20.14 18.63 32.44
CA PRO A 180 21.06 19.40 31.62
C PRO A 180 21.13 18.89 30.19
N ALA A 181 21.17 19.80 29.23
CA ALA A 181 21.38 19.44 27.83
C ALA A 181 22.82 18.96 27.56
N LEU A 182 22.99 18.28 26.43
CA LEU A 182 24.26 18.04 25.76
C LEU A 182 23.99 17.99 24.25
N LEU A 183 24.68 18.84 23.50
CA LEU A 183 24.66 18.80 22.03
C LEU A 183 25.58 17.68 21.53
N VAL A 184 25.16 17.05 20.43
CA VAL A 184 25.97 16.20 19.55
C VAL A 184 25.70 16.67 18.12
N ASP A 185 26.59 17.51 17.58
CA ASP A 185 26.43 18.12 16.23
C ASP A 185 27.39 17.55 15.18
N SER A 186 28.27 16.63 15.56
CA SER A 186 29.29 16.09 14.68
C SER A 186 29.53 14.59 14.86
N GLU A 187 29.96 13.93 13.78
CA GLU A 187 30.39 12.53 13.80
C GLU A 187 31.49 12.27 14.85
N SER A 188 32.36 13.25 15.07
CA SER A 188 33.42 13.19 16.09
C SER A 188 32.88 13.15 17.52
N GLU A 189 31.81 13.90 17.79
CA GLU A 189 31.16 13.89 19.11
C GLU A 189 30.38 12.59 19.29
N LEU A 190 29.55 12.20 18.31
CA LEU A 190 28.78 10.96 18.34
C LEU A 190 29.69 9.73 18.51
N ALA A 191 30.78 9.63 17.76
CA ALA A 191 31.73 8.53 17.88
C ALA A 191 32.47 8.53 19.25
N SER A 192 32.59 9.68 19.91
CA SER A 192 33.17 9.81 21.24
C SER A 192 32.18 9.57 22.39
N LEU A 193 30.88 9.56 22.09
CA LEU A 193 29.81 9.57 23.09
C LEU A 193 29.83 8.32 23.96
N SER A 194 29.82 8.53 25.28
CA SER A 194 29.82 7.49 26.30
C SER A 194 28.74 7.74 27.36
N ALA A 195 28.37 6.68 28.08
CA ALA A 195 27.36 6.77 29.15
C ALA A 195 27.78 7.69 30.33
N GLU A 196 29.08 7.99 30.51
CA GLU A 196 29.53 8.97 31.50
C GLU A 196 29.23 10.42 31.09
N GLN A 197 29.08 10.69 29.79
CA GLN A 197 28.67 12.01 29.28
C GLN A 197 27.15 12.18 29.26
N ALA A 198 26.40 11.11 28.91
CA ALA A 198 24.98 11.21 28.58
C ALA A 198 24.00 10.84 29.70
N ARG A 199 24.35 9.96 30.65
CA ARG A 199 23.35 9.30 31.53
C ARG A 199 22.40 10.22 32.27
N ASP A 200 22.91 11.34 32.77
CA ASP A 200 22.15 12.32 33.55
C ASP A 200 21.80 13.56 32.70
N ARG A 201 21.62 13.39 31.38
CA ARG A 201 21.42 14.48 30.38
C ARG A 201 20.35 14.19 29.35
N ILE A 202 19.81 15.27 28.77
CA ILE A 202 19.01 15.23 27.55
C ILE A 202 19.93 15.54 26.36
N LEU A 203 19.93 14.66 25.36
CA LEU A 203 20.80 14.78 24.18
C LEU A 203 20.07 15.53 23.06
N PHE A 204 20.57 16.71 22.69
CA PHE A 204 20.20 17.38 21.46
C PHE A 204 21.11 16.89 20.33
N LEU A 205 20.51 16.47 19.22
CA LEU A 205 21.20 15.77 18.14
C LEU A 205 20.91 16.46 16.81
N ASP A 206 21.94 16.76 16.01
CA ASP A 206 21.72 17.07 14.59
C ASP A 206 21.15 15.83 13.89
N TYR A 207 19.91 15.92 13.40
CA TYR A 207 19.25 14.80 12.72
C TYR A 207 20.07 14.31 11.50
N ALA A 208 20.85 15.17 10.85
CA ALA A 208 21.73 14.78 9.74
C ALA A 208 22.75 13.69 10.11
N LEU A 209 23.05 13.47 11.40
CA LEU A 209 23.91 12.38 11.87
C LEU A 209 23.24 11.00 11.84
N VAL A 210 21.90 10.96 11.79
CA VAL A 210 21.06 9.75 11.75
C VAL A 210 20.03 9.76 10.60
N ASP A 211 20.13 10.72 9.67
CA ASP A 211 19.21 10.85 8.55
C ASP A 211 19.34 9.68 7.56
N ARG A 212 18.22 8.99 7.31
CA ARG A 212 18.14 7.83 6.41
C ARG A 212 18.51 8.14 4.95
N THR A 213 18.35 9.39 4.52
CA THR A 213 18.70 9.85 3.16
C THR A 213 20.21 10.00 2.94
N LEU A 214 20.98 10.18 4.02
CA LEU A 214 22.41 10.53 3.98
C LEU A 214 23.35 9.33 4.25
N TRP A 215 22.90 8.34 5.02
CA TRP A 215 23.76 7.24 5.52
C TRP A 215 23.25 5.85 5.12
N PRO A 216 24.15 4.87 4.90
CA PRO A 216 23.74 3.49 4.66
C PRO A 216 23.16 2.87 5.95
N ARG A 217 22.07 2.10 5.82
CA ARG A 217 21.32 1.47 6.93
C ARG A 217 22.20 0.89 8.05
N ARG A 218 23.25 0.14 7.72
CA ARG A 218 24.15 -0.48 8.71
C ARG A 218 24.91 0.51 9.59
N GLU A 219 25.24 1.70 9.06
CA GLU A 219 25.86 2.76 9.86
C GLU A 219 24.81 3.44 10.75
N LEU A 220 23.59 3.65 10.24
CA LEU A 220 22.47 4.18 11.02
C LEU A 220 22.10 3.29 12.21
N GLU A 221 21.96 1.98 11.99
CA GLU A 221 21.77 0.97 13.06
C GLU A 221 22.88 1.08 14.12
N THR A 222 24.13 1.29 13.69
CA THR A 222 25.27 1.46 14.59
C THR A 222 25.20 2.77 15.39
N ARG A 223 24.80 3.88 14.75
CA ARG A 223 24.70 5.22 15.34
C ARG A 223 23.52 5.34 16.33
N ALA A 224 22.32 4.91 15.92
CA ALA A 224 21.13 4.88 16.76
C ALA A 224 21.36 4.02 18.01
N ALA A 225 21.95 2.83 17.84
CA ALA A 225 22.29 1.95 18.95
C ALA A 225 23.43 2.51 19.83
N GLN A 226 24.34 3.34 19.31
CA GLN A 226 25.33 4.05 20.16
C GLN A 226 24.68 5.14 21.01
N LEU A 227 23.73 5.90 20.44
CA LEU A 227 22.97 6.94 21.15
C LEU A 227 22.16 6.33 22.31
N LEU A 228 21.39 5.27 22.06
CA LEU A 228 20.59 4.60 23.10
C LEU A 228 21.48 3.90 24.16
N ARG A 229 22.61 3.28 23.78
CA ARG A 229 23.58 2.71 24.74
C ARG A 229 24.34 3.74 25.59
N ALA A 230 24.29 5.03 25.23
CA ALA A 230 24.74 6.09 26.13
C ALA A 230 23.77 6.31 27.30
N GLN A 231 22.55 5.75 27.23
CA GLN A 231 21.48 5.82 28.24
C GLN A 231 21.10 7.25 28.65
N PRO A 232 20.83 8.17 27.70
CA PRO A 232 20.40 9.52 28.03
C PRO A 232 19.04 9.52 28.75
N LEU A 233 18.69 10.66 29.38
CA LEU A 233 17.35 10.89 29.92
C LEU A 233 16.30 11.03 28.81
N ALA A 234 16.66 11.66 27.69
CA ALA A 234 15.86 11.74 26.46
C ALA A 234 16.77 11.98 25.25
N LEU A 235 16.28 11.64 24.05
CA LEU A 235 16.82 12.07 22.77
C LEU A 235 15.94 13.17 22.17
N VAL A 236 16.58 14.24 21.70
CA VAL A 236 15.94 15.33 20.95
C VAL A 236 16.66 15.51 19.60
N PRO A 237 16.31 14.72 18.57
CA PRO A 237 16.74 14.99 17.20
C PRO A 237 16.15 16.31 16.74
N VAL A 238 17.00 17.19 16.21
CA VAL A 238 16.60 18.49 15.65
C VAL A 238 16.79 18.43 14.15
N THR A 239 15.69 18.52 13.41
CA THR A 239 15.70 18.67 11.94
C THR A 239 15.87 20.14 11.56
N SER A 240 16.32 20.39 10.34
CA SER A 240 16.23 21.71 9.70
C SER A 240 15.84 21.54 8.23
N TRP A 241 15.17 22.54 7.66
CA TRP A 241 14.73 22.50 6.28
C TRP A 241 15.89 22.79 5.31
N SER A 242 16.16 21.87 4.37
CA SER A 242 16.95 22.16 3.18
C SER A 242 16.29 21.60 1.92
N PRO A 243 16.08 22.42 0.86
CA PRO A 243 15.59 21.90 -0.41
C PRO A 243 16.71 21.28 -1.27
N ARG A 244 17.94 21.09 -0.75
CA ARG A 244 19.13 20.79 -1.58
C ARG A 244 19.52 19.30 -1.52
N PRO A 245 19.68 18.61 -2.67
CA PRO A 245 20.10 17.20 -2.67
C PRO A 245 21.43 16.97 -1.96
N GLY A 246 21.47 15.95 -1.09
CA GLY A 246 22.65 15.58 -0.30
C GLY A 246 22.83 16.36 1.01
N GLU A 247 21.82 17.10 1.44
CA GLU A 247 21.71 17.66 2.80
C GLU A 247 20.45 17.08 3.48
N SER A 248 20.41 17.10 4.81
CA SER A 248 19.24 16.63 5.57
C SER A 248 18.03 17.52 5.34
N HIS A 249 16.86 16.90 5.26
CA HIS A 249 15.56 17.57 5.19
C HIS A 249 14.48 16.86 6.02
N GLY A 250 14.89 16.11 7.05
CA GLY A 250 14.00 15.51 8.04
C GLY A 250 13.17 14.31 7.56
N SER A 251 13.40 13.77 6.36
CA SER A 251 12.72 12.55 5.92
C SER A 251 13.04 11.37 6.84
N PHE A 252 12.01 10.59 7.17
CA PHE A 252 12.02 9.51 8.15
C PHE A 252 12.38 9.92 9.59
N ALA A 253 12.17 11.19 9.98
CA ALA A 253 12.42 11.60 11.36
C ALA A 253 11.42 11.00 12.36
N TYR A 254 10.17 10.78 11.94
CA TYR A 254 9.12 10.10 12.71
C TYR A 254 8.98 8.64 12.27
N GLU A 255 8.16 8.35 11.25
CA GLU A 255 8.00 7.02 10.67
C GLU A 255 9.29 6.56 9.95
N GLY A 256 9.58 5.26 9.91
CA GLY A 256 10.75 4.73 9.20
C GLY A 256 12.12 5.09 9.80
N SER A 257 12.14 5.73 10.98
CA SER A 257 13.33 6.23 11.67
C SER A 257 14.30 5.11 12.09
N PRO A 258 15.63 5.32 12.08
CA PRO A 258 16.59 4.27 12.46
C PRO A 258 16.50 3.77 13.90
N PHE A 259 15.84 4.52 14.79
CA PHE A 259 15.54 4.06 16.15
C PHE A 259 14.56 2.88 16.16
N HIS A 260 13.83 2.62 15.06
CA HIS A 260 12.90 1.50 14.90
C HIS A 260 13.61 0.18 14.59
N TRP A 261 14.95 0.16 14.47
CA TRP A 261 15.74 -1.01 14.10
C TRP A 261 16.62 -1.57 15.23
N VAL A 262 16.49 -1.04 16.45
CA VAL A 262 17.43 -1.26 17.56
C VAL A 262 16.71 -1.66 18.84
N ARG A 263 17.15 -2.76 19.47
CA ARG A 263 16.61 -3.31 20.75
C ARG A 263 17.35 -2.78 21.99
N ASP A 264 18.10 -1.70 21.85
CA ASP A 264 18.75 -1.03 22.98
C ASP A 264 17.73 -0.11 23.69
N SER A 265 17.85 0.05 25.01
CA SER A 265 16.79 0.62 25.86
C SER A 265 16.28 2.00 25.40
N GLY A 266 14.97 2.13 25.20
CA GLY A 266 14.28 3.37 24.88
C GLY A 266 14.45 4.44 25.95
N ALA A 267 15.24 5.47 25.65
CA ALA A 267 15.06 6.78 26.24
C ALA A 267 14.00 7.51 25.40
N PRO A 268 13.06 8.28 25.99
CA PRO A 268 12.02 8.98 25.25
C PRO A 268 12.62 9.86 24.15
N ILE A 269 12.02 9.80 22.96
CA ILE A 269 12.47 10.52 21.78
C ILE A 269 11.40 11.54 21.41
N VAL A 270 11.78 12.81 21.24
CA VAL A 270 10.90 13.84 20.67
C VAL A 270 11.66 14.62 19.61
N VAL A 271 11.11 14.73 18.40
CA VAL A 271 11.78 15.43 17.30
C VAL A 271 11.32 16.89 17.27
N ALA A 272 12.28 17.80 17.19
CA ALA A 272 12.07 19.24 17.03
C ALA A 272 12.46 19.70 15.63
N ARG A 273 11.82 20.77 15.15
CA ARG A 273 12.28 21.52 13.98
C ARG A 273 13.02 22.77 14.44
N LEU A 274 14.20 23.03 13.89
CA LEU A 274 15.01 24.21 14.20
C LEU A 274 14.21 25.52 14.01
N GLU A 275 13.35 25.55 12.99
CA GLU A 275 12.48 26.66 12.64
C GLU A 275 11.50 27.05 13.78
N ASP A 276 11.05 26.07 14.57
CA ASP A 276 10.14 26.28 15.70
C ASP A 276 10.90 26.77 16.98
N MET A 277 12.24 26.76 16.95
CA MET A 277 13.12 27.17 18.06
C MET A 277 13.59 28.64 17.99
N VAL A 278 13.32 29.35 16.89
CA VAL A 278 13.73 30.76 16.67
C VAL A 278 13.21 31.70 17.76
N GLN A 279 12.06 31.40 18.38
CA GLN A 279 11.53 32.15 19.53
C GLN A 279 12.43 32.11 20.79
N ALA A 280 13.26 31.07 20.94
CA ALA A 280 14.30 30.97 21.97
C ALA A 280 15.63 31.64 21.54
N GLY A 281 15.66 32.25 20.35
CA GLY A 281 16.85 32.80 19.72
C GLY A 281 17.84 31.72 19.31
N ILE A 282 17.38 30.53 18.95
CA ILE A 282 18.17 29.46 18.34
C ILE A 282 17.96 29.58 16.83
N ASP A 283 18.96 30.13 16.13
CA ASP A 283 18.92 30.38 14.68
C ASP A 283 19.74 29.36 13.87
N SER A 284 20.47 28.45 14.55
CA SER A 284 21.30 27.41 13.95
C SER A 284 21.42 26.19 14.86
N LEU A 285 21.76 25.02 14.31
CA LEU A 285 22.04 23.81 15.10
C LEU A 285 23.15 24.03 16.14
N SER A 286 24.15 24.88 15.87
CA SER A 286 25.20 25.20 16.85
C SER A 286 24.72 26.10 18.00
N ASP A 287 23.58 26.77 17.87
CA ASP A 287 22.95 27.49 18.98
C ASP A 287 22.27 26.57 19.99
N LEU A 288 22.02 25.30 19.66
CA LEU A 288 21.54 24.28 20.62
C LEU A 288 22.51 24.13 21.81
N GLY A 289 23.81 24.40 21.61
CA GLY A 289 24.82 24.42 22.67
C GLY A 289 24.63 25.54 23.72
N ARG A 290 23.62 26.40 23.56
CA ARG A 290 23.21 27.43 24.54
C ARG A 290 22.08 26.97 25.47
N VAL A 291 21.51 25.78 25.27
CA VAL A 291 20.48 25.21 26.17
C VAL A 291 21.15 24.76 27.48
N ASP A 292 20.74 25.35 28.60
CA ASP A 292 21.27 25.03 29.94
C ASP A 292 20.62 23.76 30.52
N GLN A 293 19.29 23.66 30.37
CA GLN A 293 18.44 22.56 30.82
C GLN A 293 17.34 22.31 29.78
N ALA A 294 16.84 21.09 29.72
CA ALA A 294 15.61 20.77 29.04
C ALA A 294 14.71 19.89 29.92
N ARG A 295 13.44 19.81 29.54
CA ARG A 295 12.43 18.91 30.09
C ARG A 295 11.63 18.32 28.94
N VAL A 296 11.48 17.00 28.92
CA VAL A 296 10.68 16.26 27.95
C VAL A 296 9.50 15.62 28.67
N VAL A 297 8.32 15.68 28.05
CA VAL A 297 7.13 14.92 28.43
C VAL A 297 6.65 14.14 27.21
N VAL A 298 6.41 12.85 27.38
CA VAL A 298 5.80 11.96 26.36
C VAL A 298 4.69 11.16 27.04
N ASP A 299 3.54 11.06 26.38
CA ASP A 299 2.38 10.23 26.76
C ASP A 299 1.92 9.57 25.45
N THR A 300 2.25 8.28 25.30
CA THR A 300 2.23 7.54 24.04
C THR A 300 1.98 6.06 24.34
N ASP A 301 0.93 5.49 23.75
CA ASP A 301 0.51 4.10 23.95
C ASP A 301 0.59 3.29 22.65
N VAL A 302 1.08 2.06 22.72
CA VAL A 302 1.20 1.16 21.56
C VAL A 302 0.11 0.08 21.59
N ILE A 303 -0.91 0.30 20.77
CA ILE A 303 -2.13 -0.52 20.70
C ILE A 303 -1.93 -1.70 19.73
N SER A 304 -2.21 -2.93 20.16
CA SER A 304 -2.09 -4.13 19.32
C SER A 304 -3.11 -5.23 19.69
N PRO A 305 -3.91 -5.73 18.73
CA PRO A 305 -4.22 -5.13 17.43
C PRO A 305 -5.00 -3.81 17.58
N ALA A 306 -4.80 -2.86 16.66
CA ALA A 306 -5.49 -1.56 16.63
C ALA A 306 -6.60 -1.53 15.56
N GLN A 307 -7.48 -0.51 15.60
CA GLN A 307 -8.72 -0.47 14.81
C GLN A 307 -8.74 0.68 13.79
N SER A 308 -8.50 0.35 12.52
CA SER A 308 -8.58 1.28 11.38
C SER A 308 -9.88 1.12 10.59
N ARG A 309 -10.03 1.92 9.53
CA ARG A 309 -11.23 2.01 8.69
C ARG A 309 -10.97 2.62 7.30
N ASN A 310 -11.69 2.13 6.30
CA ASN A 310 -11.85 2.82 5.02
C ASN A 310 -13.12 3.70 5.04
N LEU A 311 -13.17 4.72 4.16
CA LEU A 311 -14.40 5.41 3.81
C LEU A 311 -14.66 5.26 2.30
N ILE A 312 -15.85 4.78 1.95
CA ILE A 312 -16.22 4.41 0.58
C ILE A 312 -17.45 5.23 0.16
N ALA A 313 -17.31 6.08 -0.86
CA ALA A 313 -18.41 6.86 -1.43
C ALA A 313 -18.77 6.35 -2.83
N ARG A 314 -19.94 5.71 -2.95
CA ARG A 314 -20.49 5.18 -4.22
C ARG A 314 -21.43 6.19 -4.86
N ILE A 315 -21.07 6.69 -6.04
CA ILE A 315 -21.85 7.63 -6.87
C ILE A 315 -22.50 6.87 -8.05
N PRO A 316 -23.84 6.77 -8.12
CA PRO A 316 -24.54 6.00 -9.16
C PRO A 316 -24.34 6.54 -10.58
N GLY A 317 -23.76 5.72 -11.45
CA GLY A 317 -23.61 6.03 -12.87
C GLY A 317 -24.89 5.83 -13.69
N ARG A 318 -24.81 6.16 -14.98
CA ARG A 318 -25.83 5.83 -15.99
C ARG A 318 -25.83 4.34 -16.40
N ASP A 319 -24.78 3.61 -16.02
CA ASP A 319 -24.49 2.20 -16.30
C ASP A 319 -23.97 1.61 -14.97
N ASP A 320 -24.74 0.75 -14.31
CA ASP A 320 -24.42 0.18 -13.00
C ASP A 320 -23.75 -1.20 -13.06
N SER A 321 -23.87 -1.88 -14.21
CA SER A 321 -23.12 -3.12 -14.52
C SER A 321 -21.64 -2.89 -14.83
N ARG A 322 -21.12 -1.68 -14.60
CA ARG A 322 -19.70 -1.32 -14.71
C ARG A 322 -19.34 -0.28 -13.64
N ALA A 323 -18.12 -0.35 -13.15
CA ALA A 323 -17.57 0.57 -12.16
C ALA A 323 -16.23 1.18 -12.58
N VAL A 324 -15.88 2.30 -11.97
CA VAL A 324 -14.51 2.82 -11.85
C VAL A 324 -14.26 3.12 -10.38
N ILE A 325 -13.09 2.74 -9.88
CA ILE A 325 -12.64 3.04 -8.52
C ILE A 325 -11.59 4.16 -8.62
N LEU A 326 -11.70 5.17 -7.76
CA LEU A 326 -10.64 6.16 -7.55
C LEU A 326 -10.24 6.11 -6.08
N GLY A 327 -8.95 5.96 -5.83
CA GLY A 327 -8.38 5.73 -4.51
C GLY A 327 -7.40 6.83 -4.11
N ALA A 328 -7.30 7.02 -2.80
CA ALA A 328 -6.32 7.84 -2.11
C ALA A 328 -6.24 7.32 -0.67
N HIS A 329 -5.11 7.45 0.02
CA HIS A 329 -5.05 7.09 1.44
C HIS A 329 -5.28 8.30 2.35
N LEU A 330 -5.85 8.06 3.52
CA LEU A 330 -6.35 9.09 4.44
C LEU A 330 -5.55 9.16 5.75
N ASP A 331 -4.64 8.23 5.97
CA ASP A 331 -3.65 8.26 7.05
C ASP A 331 -2.32 8.92 6.63
N SER A 332 -1.48 9.31 7.60
CA SER A 332 -0.18 9.99 7.35
C SER A 332 1.00 9.31 8.07
N PRO A 333 2.25 9.51 7.61
CA PRO A 333 3.47 8.95 8.22
C PRO A 333 3.88 9.61 9.55
N ASN A 334 2.93 9.88 10.44
CA ASN A 334 3.14 10.63 11.70
C ASN A 334 3.75 12.03 11.46
N ASP A 335 3.34 12.65 10.35
CA ASP A 335 3.58 14.06 10.01
C ASP A 335 2.28 14.66 9.41
N PRO A 336 2.24 15.96 9.01
CA PRO A 336 1.02 16.58 8.49
C PRO A 336 0.45 15.92 7.22
N GLY A 337 1.29 15.29 6.40
CA GLY A 337 0.92 14.60 5.17
C GLY A 337 0.14 15.49 4.21
N ALA A 338 0.65 16.68 3.89
CA ALA A 338 -0.04 17.58 2.95
C ALA A 338 0.05 17.05 1.51
N MET A 339 1.15 16.38 1.21
CA MET A 339 1.43 15.66 -0.02
C MET A 339 1.07 14.17 0.11
N ASP A 340 1.42 13.52 1.24
CA ASP A 340 1.21 12.07 1.48
C ASP A 340 0.11 11.73 2.53
N ASP A 341 -1.06 11.25 2.12
CA ASP A 341 -1.76 11.62 0.89
C ASP A 341 -2.95 12.56 1.16
N GLY A 342 -2.67 13.68 1.82
CA GLY A 342 -3.61 14.79 1.87
C GLY A 342 -3.98 15.30 0.47
N SER A 343 -3.09 15.12 -0.52
CA SER A 343 -3.23 15.63 -1.88
C SER A 343 -4.28 14.87 -2.71
N GLY A 344 -4.19 13.54 -2.78
CA GLY A 344 -5.16 12.65 -3.41
C GLY A 344 -6.46 12.59 -2.61
N SER A 345 -6.40 12.54 -1.28
CA SER A 345 -7.58 12.64 -0.41
C SER A 345 -8.41 13.91 -0.71
N ALA A 346 -7.75 15.04 -0.95
CA ALA A 346 -8.40 16.28 -1.37
C ALA A 346 -8.89 16.24 -2.82
N ILE A 347 -8.18 15.58 -3.75
CA ILE A 347 -8.63 15.37 -5.13
C ILE A 347 -9.94 14.56 -5.17
N LEU A 348 -10.09 13.51 -4.36
CA LEU A 348 -11.36 12.77 -4.28
C LEU A 348 -12.51 13.67 -3.77
N LEU A 349 -12.27 14.48 -2.74
CA LEU A 349 -13.28 15.44 -2.22
C LEU A 349 -13.66 16.49 -3.28
N GLU A 350 -12.68 16.96 -4.06
CA GLU A 350 -12.88 17.94 -5.12
C GLU A 350 -13.65 17.36 -6.32
N LEU A 351 -13.39 16.11 -6.70
CA LEU A 351 -14.19 15.39 -7.70
C LEU A 351 -15.65 15.29 -7.24
N ALA A 352 -15.90 14.89 -6.00
CA ALA A 352 -17.25 14.86 -5.43
C ALA A 352 -17.91 16.26 -5.45
N ARG A 353 -17.18 17.31 -5.04
CA ARG A 353 -17.66 18.70 -5.06
C ARG A 353 -18.03 19.17 -6.48
N VAL A 354 -17.23 18.83 -7.50
CA VAL A 354 -17.51 19.18 -8.91
C VAL A 354 -18.74 18.44 -9.43
N LEU A 355 -18.89 17.14 -9.13
CA LEU A 355 -20.07 16.37 -9.53
C LEU A 355 -21.35 16.92 -8.88
N ASP A 356 -21.31 17.26 -7.59
CA ASP A 356 -22.43 17.87 -6.85
C ASP A 356 -22.82 19.26 -7.40
N GLN A 357 -21.83 20.13 -7.62
CA GLN A 357 -22.04 21.49 -8.11
C GLN A 357 -22.60 21.52 -9.54
N THR A 358 -22.15 20.62 -10.41
CA THR A 358 -22.55 20.58 -11.82
C THR A 358 -23.81 19.75 -12.08
N GLY A 359 -24.16 18.84 -11.18
CA GLY A 359 -25.23 17.87 -11.39
C GLY A 359 -24.92 16.88 -12.53
N PHE A 360 -23.63 16.58 -12.77
CA PHE A 360 -23.22 15.62 -13.78
C PHE A 360 -23.28 14.20 -13.22
N GLN A 361 -24.03 13.33 -13.89
CA GLN A 361 -24.06 11.90 -13.58
C GLN A 361 -23.00 11.14 -14.42
N PRO A 362 -22.03 10.45 -13.79
CA PRO A 362 -21.01 9.65 -14.47
C PRO A 362 -21.58 8.63 -15.46
N GLY A 363 -20.77 8.23 -16.45
CA GLY A 363 -21.18 7.24 -17.46
C GLY A 363 -21.29 5.82 -16.91
N ILE A 364 -20.48 5.49 -15.90
CA ILE A 364 -20.44 4.24 -15.13
C ILE A 364 -20.48 4.56 -13.64
N THR A 365 -20.73 3.59 -12.76
CA THR A 365 -20.74 3.86 -11.31
C THR A 365 -19.33 4.21 -10.84
N THR A 366 -19.20 5.31 -10.10
CA THR A 366 -17.91 5.77 -9.57
C THR A 366 -17.85 5.49 -8.08
N TYR A 367 -16.77 4.84 -7.63
CA TYR A 367 -16.43 4.72 -6.22
C TYR A 367 -15.25 5.65 -5.95
N LEU A 368 -15.38 6.49 -4.92
CA LEU A 368 -14.27 7.24 -4.34
C LEU A 368 -13.94 6.56 -3.02
N VAL A 369 -12.71 6.11 -2.85
CA VAL A 369 -12.29 5.33 -1.67
C VAL A 369 -11.12 6.04 -1.01
N TRP A 370 -11.33 6.38 0.27
CA TRP A 370 -10.29 6.84 1.17
C TRP A 370 -9.85 5.64 1.98
N PHE A 371 -8.68 5.09 1.65
CA PHE A 371 -8.10 3.94 2.33
C PHE A 371 -7.51 4.36 3.68
N GLY A 372 -7.69 3.52 4.70
CA GLY A 372 -7.02 3.68 6.00
C GLY A 372 -5.80 2.78 6.12
N SER A 373 -4.84 3.15 6.97
CA SER A 373 -3.64 2.35 7.23
C SER A 373 -2.84 1.92 5.98
N GLU A 374 -2.71 2.79 4.97
CA GLU A 374 -1.67 2.61 3.94
C GLU A 374 -0.31 2.58 4.62
N GLU A 375 -0.08 3.47 5.59
CA GLU A 375 1.21 3.67 6.26
C GLU A 375 1.57 2.58 7.27
N LEU A 376 0.77 1.51 7.33
CA LEU A 376 1.16 0.24 7.96
C LEU A 376 1.50 -0.86 6.93
N PHE A 377 1.55 -0.48 5.65
CA PHE A 377 1.64 -1.27 4.41
C PHE A 377 0.28 -1.78 3.91
N LEU A 378 -0.47 -0.91 3.22
CA LEU A 378 -1.64 -1.22 2.37
C LEU A 378 -2.85 -1.89 3.05
N TYR A 379 -3.07 -1.73 4.36
CA TYR A 379 -4.11 -2.49 5.07
C TYR A 379 -5.54 -2.21 4.56
N GLY A 380 -5.84 -0.94 4.27
CA GLY A 380 -7.16 -0.51 3.82
C GLY A 380 -7.54 -1.09 2.46
N SER A 381 -6.67 -0.95 1.46
CA SER A 381 -6.91 -1.51 0.11
C SER A 381 -6.94 -3.02 0.08
N ASN A 382 -6.07 -3.70 0.85
CA ASN A 382 -6.13 -5.15 1.02
C ASN A 382 -7.49 -5.59 1.57
N THR A 383 -7.96 -4.94 2.64
CA THR A 383 -9.29 -5.19 3.23
C THR A 383 -10.41 -4.98 2.22
N PHE A 384 -10.38 -3.85 1.50
CA PHE A 384 -11.38 -3.47 0.51
C PHE A 384 -11.50 -4.49 -0.63
N ALA A 385 -10.37 -4.90 -1.21
CA ALA A 385 -10.36 -5.86 -2.30
C ALA A 385 -10.92 -7.22 -1.83
N ASN A 386 -10.46 -7.69 -0.68
CA ASN A 386 -10.88 -8.94 -0.05
C ASN A 386 -12.38 -9.03 0.30
N ARG A 387 -13.12 -7.90 0.32
CA ARG A 387 -14.53 -7.83 0.72
C ARG A 387 -15.48 -7.36 -0.39
N HIS A 388 -14.97 -7.04 -1.57
CA HIS A 388 -15.74 -6.40 -2.65
C HIS A 388 -15.59 -7.07 -4.02
N GLN A 389 -15.46 -8.40 -4.10
CA GLN A 389 -15.36 -9.15 -5.37
C GLN A 389 -16.43 -8.74 -6.41
N ASP A 390 -17.71 -8.72 -6.02
CA ASP A 390 -18.87 -8.20 -6.77
C ASP A 390 -18.69 -6.80 -7.41
N LEU A 391 -17.71 -6.02 -6.96
CA LEU A 391 -17.29 -4.75 -7.53
C LEU A 391 -16.03 -4.89 -8.40
N LEU A 392 -15.04 -5.70 -8.00
CA LEU A 392 -13.80 -5.94 -8.75
C LEU A 392 -14.09 -6.49 -10.15
N ASP A 393 -14.93 -7.53 -10.26
CA ASP A 393 -15.27 -8.21 -11.53
C ASP A 393 -15.81 -7.23 -12.60
N ARG A 394 -16.61 -6.25 -12.16
CA ARG A 394 -17.22 -5.21 -13.00
C ARG A 394 -16.46 -3.88 -12.99
N THR A 395 -15.32 -3.80 -12.33
CA THR A 395 -14.46 -2.61 -12.36
C THR A 395 -13.69 -2.56 -13.67
N VAL A 396 -13.90 -1.48 -14.43
CA VAL A 396 -13.25 -1.23 -15.72
C VAL A 396 -11.79 -0.83 -15.51
N ALA A 397 -11.53 -0.01 -14.48
CA ALA A 397 -10.21 0.30 -13.97
C ALA A 397 -10.26 0.89 -12.54
N MET A 398 -9.15 0.82 -11.82
CA MET A 398 -8.89 1.51 -10.56
C MET A 398 -7.79 2.57 -10.76
N LEU A 399 -7.97 3.77 -10.18
CA LEU A 399 -7.02 4.86 -10.28
C LEU A 399 -6.68 5.40 -8.88
N GLN A 400 -5.53 5.01 -8.33
CA GLN A 400 -4.97 5.66 -7.14
C GLN A 400 -4.40 7.03 -7.53
N ILE A 401 -4.51 8.03 -6.65
CA ILE A 401 -3.90 9.35 -6.82
C ILE A 401 -2.92 9.60 -5.67
N ASP A 402 -1.76 8.95 -5.74
CA ASP A 402 -0.72 8.96 -4.71
C ASP A 402 0.65 9.14 -5.40
N CYS A 403 1.51 10.07 -5.01
CA CYS A 403 1.26 11.28 -4.23
C CYS A 403 1.88 12.51 -4.91
N LEU A 404 1.62 13.70 -4.39
CA LEU A 404 2.15 14.96 -4.92
C LEU A 404 3.54 15.28 -4.33
N THR A 405 4.61 14.60 -4.73
CA THR A 405 5.95 14.98 -4.21
C THR A 405 6.37 16.38 -4.68
N ARG A 406 6.96 17.20 -3.77
CA ARG A 406 7.75 18.41 -4.12
C ARG A 406 9.21 18.01 -4.38
N PRO A 407 9.73 18.05 -5.64
CA PRO A 407 11.11 17.69 -5.94
C PRO A 407 12.14 18.61 -5.26
N LEU A 408 13.30 18.09 -4.86
CA LEU A 408 14.41 18.92 -4.37
C LEU A 408 14.97 19.85 -5.46
N ASP A 409 15.58 20.97 -5.04
CA ASP A 409 16.04 22.05 -5.92
C ASP A 409 17.07 21.55 -6.95
N GLY A 410 16.71 21.67 -8.22
CA GLY A 410 17.53 21.24 -9.36
C GLY A 410 17.17 19.86 -9.91
N LEU A 411 16.35 19.08 -9.19
CA LEU A 411 15.70 17.88 -9.73
C LEU A 411 14.44 18.27 -10.53
N THR A 412 13.88 17.33 -11.28
CA THR A 412 12.64 17.53 -12.05
C THR A 412 11.68 16.37 -11.78
N GLY A 413 10.49 16.69 -11.30
CA GLY A 413 9.40 15.74 -11.16
C GLY A 413 8.61 15.57 -12.45
N ILE A 414 7.94 14.43 -12.59
CA ILE A 414 7.06 14.09 -13.71
C ILE A 414 5.91 13.22 -13.20
N THR A 415 4.70 13.45 -13.72
CA THR A 415 3.54 12.64 -13.36
C THR A 415 3.62 11.26 -14.01
N THR A 416 3.40 10.21 -13.24
CA THR A 416 3.53 8.82 -13.70
C THR A 416 2.19 8.08 -13.74
N PHE A 417 2.20 6.91 -14.36
CA PHE A 417 1.15 5.90 -14.27
C PHE A 417 1.80 4.57 -13.92
N ASP A 418 1.90 4.31 -12.62
CA ASP A 418 2.66 3.19 -12.06
C ASP A 418 1.74 2.00 -11.80
N TYR A 419 2.18 0.79 -12.12
CA TYR A 419 1.37 -0.42 -12.12
C TYR A 419 2.24 -1.68 -12.08
N TRP A 420 1.62 -2.85 -11.89
CA TRP A 420 2.29 -4.16 -11.95
C TRP A 420 1.77 -4.92 -13.18
N SER A 421 2.62 -5.17 -14.17
CA SER A 421 2.25 -5.84 -15.42
C SER A 421 2.40 -7.37 -15.38
N TYR A 422 1.87 -8.05 -16.39
CA TYR A 422 2.09 -9.47 -16.64
C TYR A 422 3.46 -9.76 -17.31
N ALA A 423 4.46 -8.88 -17.20
CA ALA A 423 5.78 -9.06 -17.82
C ALA A 423 6.51 -10.34 -17.35
N HIS A 424 6.33 -10.76 -16.09
CA HIS A 424 6.83 -12.06 -15.60
C HIS A 424 6.27 -13.25 -16.42
N TYR A 425 5.04 -13.12 -16.94
CA TYR A 425 4.37 -14.09 -17.80
C TYR A 425 4.58 -13.83 -19.31
N GLY A 426 5.38 -12.82 -19.65
CA GLY A 426 5.74 -12.45 -21.02
C GLY A 426 4.84 -11.40 -21.68
N ASP A 427 3.84 -10.84 -20.98
CA ASP A 427 3.00 -9.74 -21.48
C ASP A 427 3.19 -8.45 -20.69
N ALA A 428 4.15 -7.64 -21.14
CA ALA A 428 4.41 -6.30 -20.62
C ALA A 428 3.51 -5.21 -21.26
N SER A 429 2.34 -5.56 -21.81
CA SER A 429 1.40 -4.59 -22.35
C SER A 429 0.52 -3.98 -21.25
N TYR A 430 0.15 -2.71 -21.41
CA TYR A 430 -0.61 -1.98 -20.41
C TYR A 430 -1.66 -1.05 -21.03
N PRO A 431 -2.83 -1.61 -21.40
CA PRO A 431 -3.89 -0.85 -22.06
C PRO A 431 -4.38 0.36 -21.26
N PHE A 432 -4.40 0.30 -19.92
CA PHE A 432 -4.86 1.41 -19.09
C PHE A 432 -3.83 2.55 -19.01
N GLY A 433 -2.53 2.26 -18.90
CA GLY A 433 -1.49 3.30 -19.00
C GLY A 433 -1.39 3.93 -20.38
N ASP A 434 -1.61 3.16 -21.46
CA ASP A 434 -1.72 3.71 -22.81
C ASP A 434 -2.97 4.60 -22.96
N PHE A 435 -4.11 4.20 -22.35
CA PHE A 435 -5.31 5.01 -22.28
C PHE A 435 -5.09 6.32 -21.49
N LEU A 436 -4.46 6.25 -20.32
CA LEU A 436 -4.15 7.41 -19.45
C LEU A 436 -3.16 8.38 -20.12
N GLN A 437 -2.09 7.87 -20.74
CA GLN A 437 -1.20 8.64 -21.61
C GLN A 437 -1.93 9.21 -22.84
N GLY A 438 -3.02 8.57 -23.27
CA GLY A 438 -3.97 9.09 -24.25
C GLY A 438 -4.74 10.31 -23.73
N GLN A 439 -5.14 10.31 -22.45
CA GLN A 439 -5.86 11.42 -21.81
C GLN A 439 -4.94 12.62 -21.52
N THR A 440 -3.78 12.40 -20.88
CA THR A 440 -2.83 13.48 -20.56
C THR A 440 -2.35 14.24 -21.80
N ARG A 441 -2.11 13.52 -22.90
CA ARG A 441 -1.73 14.11 -24.19
C ARG A 441 -2.82 15.01 -24.79
N GLN A 442 -4.10 14.81 -24.44
CA GLN A 442 -5.19 15.71 -24.82
C GLN A 442 -5.27 16.93 -23.89
N LEU A 443 -5.00 16.75 -22.60
CA LEU A 443 -4.90 17.82 -21.60
C LEU A 443 -3.62 18.68 -21.75
N GLY A 444 -2.61 18.19 -22.47
CA GLY A 444 -1.30 18.84 -22.62
C GLY A 444 -0.31 18.53 -21.47
N ILE A 445 -0.68 17.59 -20.59
CA ILE A 445 0.11 17.15 -19.43
C ILE A 445 1.23 16.22 -19.90
N THR A 446 2.42 16.36 -19.31
CA THR A 446 3.55 15.46 -19.55
C THR A 446 3.51 14.32 -18.54
N SER A 447 3.43 13.08 -19.02
CA SER A 447 3.32 11.89 -18.16
C SER A 447 4.02 10.67 -18.74
N GLN A 448 4.38 9.71 -17.89
CA GLN A 448 4.99 8.43 -18.29
C GLN A 448 4.37 7.24 -17.53
N ALA A 449 3.94 6.20 -18.24
CA ALA A 449 3.63 4.92 -17.59
C ALA A 449 4.92 4.17 -17.21
N ARG A 450 4.96 3.53 -16.04
CA ARG A 450 6.09 2.69 -15.58
C ARG A 450 5.58 1.37 -15.02
N ASP A 451 6.14 0.27 -15.51
CA ASP A 451 5.95 -1.03 -14.87
C ASP A 451 6.85 -1.10 -13.63
N ALA A 452 6.24 -1.35 -12.47
CA ALA A 452 6.91 -1.37 -11.17
C ALA A 452 7.22 -2.79 -10.69
N LEU A 453 6.48 -3.80 -11.18
CA LEU A 453 6.58 -5.22 -10.79
C LEU A 453 6.61 -5.43 -9.26
N GLY A 454 5.78 -4.66 -8.57
CA GLY A 454 5.63 -4.64 -7.11
C GLY A 454 4.54 -3.63 -6.70
N PRO A 455 4.15 -3.61 -5.41
CA PRO A 455 3.28 -2.55 -4.89
C PRO A 455 3.97 -1.19 -4.97
N VAL A 456 3.18 -0.15 -5.24
CA VAL A 456 3.63 1.26 -5.27
C VAL A 456 2.83 2.08 -4.27
N SER A 457 1.51 1.85 -4.27
CA SER A 457 0.52 2.30 -3.28
C SER A 457 -0.65 1.28 -3.33
N ASP A 458 -1.82 1.62 -2.82
CA ASP A 458 -3.05 0.82 -2.76
C ASP A 458 -3.45 0.18 -4.11
N ASN A 459 -3.04 0.76 -5.24
CA ASN A 459 -3.29 0.20 -6.56
C ASN A 459 -2.73 -1.22 -6.73
N GLY A 460 -1.59 -1.54 -6.09
CA GLY A 460 -0.89 -2.82 -6.29
C GLY A 460 -1.71 -4.04 -5.87
N VAL A 461 -2.59 -3.88 -4.88
CA VAL A 461 -3.53 -4.91 -4.40
C VAL A 461 -4.43 -5.40 -5.53
N PHE A 462 -4.86 -4.52 -6.41
CA PHE A 462 -5.85 -4.78 -7.45
C PHE A 462 -5.32 -5.67 -8.60
N SER A 463 -3.99 -5.77 -8.77
CA SER A 463 -3.38 -6.67 -9.77
C SER A 463 -3.61 -8.15 -9.45
N GLY A 464 -3.79 -8.52 -8.18
CA GLY A 464 -4.12 -9.89 -7.75
C GLY A 464 -5.53 -10.36 -8.12
N PHE A 465 -6.37 -9.47 -8.64
CA PHE A 465 -7.76 -9.72 -9.06
C PHE A 465 -7.99 -9.30 -10.53
N ASP A 466 -6.91 -9.19 -11.30
CA ASP A 466 -6.84 -8.69 -12.69
C ASP A 466 -7.56 -7.34 -12.94
N VAL A 467 -7.82 -6.54 -11.90
CA VAL A 467 -8.44 -5.22 -12.05
C VAL A 467 -7.40 -4.26 -12.63
N PRO A 468 -7.61 -3.68 -13.84
CA PRO A 468 -6.64 -2.78 -14.46
C PRO A 468 -6.45 -1.55 -13.58
N ASN A 469 -5.26 -1.37 -13.02
CA ASN A 469 -4.99 -0.36 -12.00
C ASN A 469 -3.80 0.52 -12.37
N ALA A 470 -3.81 1.77 -11.91
CA ALA A 470 -2.68 2.69 -11.99
C ALA A 470 -2.59 3.53 -10.71
N ASN A 471 -1.38 3.89 -10.31
CA ASN A 471 -1.13 5.03 -9.42
C ASN A 471 -0.71 6.28 -10.22
N VAL A 472 -1.30 7.43 -9.87
CA VAL A 472 -1.02 8.76 -10.46
C VAL A 472 -0.18 9.59 -9.47
N GLY A 473 1.10 9.28 -9.36
CA GLY A 473 2.05 10.06 -8.55
C GLY A 473 2.78 11.12 -9.37
N HIS A 474 3.41 12.09 -8.70
CA HIS A 474 4.34 13.02 -9.31
C HIS A 474 5.74 12.85 -8.72
N TRP A 475 6.59 12.07 -9.38
CA TRP A 475 7.87 11.61 -8.83
C TRP A 475 9.07 12.19 -9.56
N VAL A 476 10.23 12.22 -8.88
CA VAL A 476 11.53 12.26 -9.54
C VAL A 476 11.94 10.84 -9.93
N ILE A 477 12.22 10.61 -11.22
CA ILE A 477 12.57 9.27 -11.76
C ILE A 477 14.10 9.06 -11.87
N GLU A 478 14.91 10.13 -11.85
CA GLU A 478 16.38 10.01 -11.88
C GLU A 478 16.91 9.32 -10.61
N GLU A 479 18.09 8.67 -10.68
CA GLU A 479 18.65 7.79 -9.64
C GLU A 479 18.77 8.43 -8.24
N ALA A 480 17.67 8.38 -7.49
CA ALA A 480 17.64 8.68 -6.07
C ALA A 480 18.31 7.54 -5.30
N GLY A 481 19.14 7.89 -4.32
CA GLY A 481 19.97 6.93 -3.57
C GLY A 481 19.20 6.09 -2.55
N ALA A 482 19.86 5.76 -1.44
CA ALA A 482 19.29 4.93 -0.38
C ALA A 482 18.07 5.60 0.28
N GLY A 483 16.87 5.27 -0.20
CA GLY A 483 15.58 5.82 0.24
C GLY A 483 14.65 6.29 -0.89
N GLY A 484 15.13 6.37 -2.14
CA GLY A 484 14.26 6.55 -3.31
C GLY A 484 13.57 7.92 -3.38
N ILE A 485 12.27 7.93 -3.72
CA ILE A 485 11.47 9.16 -3.87
C ILE A 485 11.58 10.11 -2.66
N HIS A 486 11.62 9.57 -1.45
CA HIS A 486 11.80 10.28 -0.17
C HIS A 486 13.12 11.04 -0.02
N ASN A 487 14.12 10.76 -0.85
CA ASN A 487 15.42 11.48 -0.92
C ASN A 487 15.44 12.52 -2.06
N ALA A 488 14.50 12.43 -2.99
CA ALA A 488 14.42 13.29 -4.18
C ALA A 488 13.30 14.33 -4.07
N GLY A 489 12.50 14.27 -3.01
CA GLY A 489 11.53 15.29 -2.63
C GLY A 489 11.15 15.22 -1.15
N VAL A 490 10.03 15.86 -0.80
CA VAL A 490 9.65 16.15 0.59
C VAL A 490 8.43 15.34 0.98
N ILE A 491 8.63 14.15 1.52
CA ILE A 491 7.59 13.23 2.00
C ILE A 491 8.12 12.40 3.18
N HIS A 492 7.24 11.87 4.04
CA HIS A 492 7.59 11.26 5.34
C HIS A 492 8.52 12.18 6.17
N ALA A 493 8.22 13.48 6.23
CA ALA A 493 9.08 14.51 6.81
C ALA A 493 8.28 15.58 7.59
N PRO A 494 8.84 16.20 8.66
CA PRO A 494 8.24 17.35 9.38
C PRO A 494 8.00 18.62 8.53
N TYR A 495 8.30 18.56 7.23
CA TYR A 495 8.18 19.61 6.24
C TYR A 495 7.18 19.26 5.12
N ASP A 496 6.63 18.05 5.08
CA ASP A 496 5.41 17.82 4.30
C ASP A 496 4.30 18.70 4.89
N THR A 497 3.94 19.73 4.14
CA THR A 497 3.15 20.87 4.61
C THR A 497 2.44 21.53 3.43
N LEU A 498 1.32 22.19 3.73
CA LEU A 498 0.53 22.96 2.77
C LEU A 498 1.38 23.99 1.97
N GLU A 499 2.48 24.50 2.56
CA GLU A 499 3.41 25.40 1.86
C GLU A 499 4.15 24.68 0.70
N ARG A 500 4.61 23.44 0.91
CA ARG A 500 5.25 22.64 -0.16
C ARG A 500 4.24 22.24 -1.24
N VAL A 501 2.99 21.95 -0.86
CA VAL A 501 1.88 21.72 -1.81
C VAL A 501 1.62 22.97 -2.66
N GLN A 502 1.64 24.16 -2.05
CA GLN A 502 1.44 25.41 -2.77
C GLN A 502 2.53 25.65 -3.82
N GLU A 503 3.78 25.25 -3.57
CA GLU A 503 4.87 25.24 -4.58
C GLU A 503 4.55 24.33 -5.79
N GLN A 504 3.69 23.31 -5.63
CA GLN A 504 3.26 22.35 -6.65
C GLN A 504 1.81 22.54 -7.13
N SER A 505 1.21 23.73 -6.93
CA SER A 505 -0.20 24.01 -7.25
C SER A 505 -0.62 23.64 -8.69
N ASP A 506 0.23 23.91 -9.68
CA ASP A 506 -0.04 23.57 -11.08
C ASP A 506 -0.06 22.04 -11.31
N THR A 507 0.75 21.29 -10.57
CA THR A 507 0.83 19.83 -10.63
C THR A 507 -0.37 19.18 -9.94
N LEU A 508 -0.74 19.65 -8.75
CA LEU A 508 -1.94 19.24 -8.02
C LEU A 508 -3.20 19.38 -8.90
N MET A 509 -3.32 20.51 -9.61
CA MET A 509 -4.43 20.75 -10.53
C MET A 509 -4.38 19.85 -11.78
N GLN A 510 -3.19 19.49 -12.28
CA GLN A 510 -3.06 18.50 -13.37
C GLN A 510 -3.47 17.10 -12.92
N MET A 511 -3.15 16.68 -11.69
CA MET A 511 -3.59 15.41 -11.10
C MET A 511 -5.12 15.37 -10.93
N ALA A 512 -5.72 16.46 -10.42
CA ALA A 512 -7.18 16.60 -10.33
C ALA A 512 -7.87 16.52 -11.71
N GLN A 513 -7.27 17.12 -12.74
CA GLN A 513 -7.76 17.02 -14.13
C GLN A 513 -7.68 15.58 -14.66
N ILE A 514 -6.58 14.85 -14.42
CA ILE A 514 -6.43 13.44 -14.82
C ILE A 514 -7.53 12.57 -14.18
N ALA A 515 -7.75 12.72 -12.88
CA ALA A 515 -8.76 11.95 -12.14
C ALA A 515 -10.17 12.19 -12.71
N LEU A 516 -10.59 13.46 -12.83
CA LEU A 516 -11.91 13.82 -13.37
C LEU A 516 -12.07 13.41 -14.84
N HIS A 517 -11.01 13.53 -15.66
CA HIS A 517 -11.06 13.17 -17.08
C HIS A 517 -11.18 11.65 -17.27
N THR A 518 -10.56 10.85 -16.39
CA THR A 518 -10.65 9.39 -16.40
C THR A 518 -12.07 8.91 -16.10
N VAL A 519 -12.73 9.50 -15.07
CA VAL A 519 -14.15 9.22 -14.75
C VAL A 519 -15.08 9.49 -15.94
N ILE A 520 -14.84 10.59 -16.66
CA ILE A 520 -15.64 10.95 -17.84
C ILE A 520 -15.38 9.95 -18.97
N ALA A 521 -14.11 9.73 -19.36
CA ALA A 521 -13.75 8.97 -20.55
C ALA A 521 -14.09 7.46 -20.45
N LEU A 522 -13.84 6.81 -19.30
CA LEU A 522 -14.24 5.40 -19.08
C LEU A 522 -15.76 5.20 -19.12
N GLY A 523 -16.50 6.26 -18.80
CA GLY A 523 -17.95 6.34 -18.93
C GLY A 523 -18.44 6.32 -20.38
N GLU A 524 -17.67 6.86 -21.33
CA GLU A 524 -18.08 7.04 -22.73
C GLU A 524 -17.45 6.02 -23.69
N ASP A 525 -16.13 5.78 -23.63
CA ASP A 525 -15.38 5.03 -24.65
C ASP A 525 -15.54 3.50 -24.57
N LYS A 526 -15.92 2.97 -23.40
CA LYS A 526 -15.96 1.53 -23.07
C LYS A 526 -14.70 0.75 -23.53
N PRO A 527 -13.47 1.17 -23.15
CA PRO A 527 -12.24 0.50 -23.59
C PRO A 527 -12.12 -0.92 -23.02
N GLN A 528 -11.46 -1.81 -23.77
CA GLN A 528 -11.00 -3.10 -23.25
C GLN A 528 -9.63 -2.90 -22.60
N LEU A 529 -9.55 -3.10 -21.28
CA LEU A 529 -8.35 -2.77 -20.49
C LEU A 529 -7.62 -3.98 -19.86
N ARG A 530 -8.33 -5.10 -19.61
CA ARG A 530 -7.74 -6.38 -19.19
C ARG A 530 -7.04 -7.06 -20.38
N THR A 531 -5.89 -7.70 -20.13
CA THR A 531 -5.07 -8.43 -21.14
C THR A 531 -5.29 -9.94 -21.09
N THR A 532 -5.90 -10.43 -20.02
CA THR A 532 -6.20 -11.84 -19.70
C THR A 532 -7.12 -12.53 -20.70
N PRO A 533 -7.10 -13.88 -20.75
CA PRO A 533 -8.14 -14.66 -21.41
C PRO A 533 -9.51 -14.49 -20.76
N ALA A 534 -10.60 -14.81 -21.47
CA ALA A 534 -11.91 -14.92 -20.84
C ALA A 534 -11.96 -16.09 -19.84
N ASN A 535 -12.51 -15.84 -18.65
CA ASN A 535 -12.80 -16.77 -17.53
C ASN A 535 -13.37 -18.13 -18.02
N GLN A 536 -12.85 -19.22 -17.42
CA GLN A 536 -13.17 -20.63 -17.72
C GLN A 536 -13.50 -21.46 -16.45
N GLY A 537 -13.67 -20.77 -15.32
CA GLY A 537 -13.78 -21.29 -13.95
C GLY A 537 -13.11 -20.33 -12.95
N ARG A 538 -13.30 -20.57 -11.65
CA ARG A 538 -12.78 -19.73 -10.57
C ARG A 538 -11.62 -20.39 -9.82
N ALA A 539 -10.78 -19.59 -9.17
CA ALA A 539 -9.82 -20.02 -8.17
C ALA A 539 -10.13 -19.28 -6.86
N VAL A 540 -10.73 -19.97 -5.89
CA VAL A 540 -11.31 -19.35 -4.70
C VAL A 540 -10.35 -19.49 -3.52
N PHE A 541 -9.82 -18.36 -3.04
CA PHE A 541 -9.02 -18.29 -1.83
C PHE A 541 -9.93 -18.26 -0.61
N VAL A 542 -9.65 -19.09 0.39
CA VAL A 542 -10.40 -19.19 1.65
C VAL A 542 -9.50 -18.65 2.76
N GLY A 543 -9.73 -17.38 3.12
CA GLY A 543 -9.06 -16.67 4.20
C GLY A 543 -9.97 -16.43 5.41
N THR A 544 -11.01 -17.25 5.58
CA THR A 544 -12.02 -17.14 6.66
C THR A 544 -11.40 -17.20 8.07
N GLN A 545 -10.28 -17.93 8.21
CA GLN A 545 -9.46 -18.07 9.43
C GLN A 545 -8.12 -17.29 9.34
N THR A 546 -7.94 -16.43 8.33
CA THR A 546 -6.69 -15.71 8.05
C THR A 546 -6.92 -14.21 8.27
N GLU A 547 -6.62 -13.68 9.45
CA GLU A 547 -6.88 -12.27 9.75
C GLU A 547 -6.08 -11.28 8.90
N PRO A 548 -4.75 -11.44 8.69
CA PRO A 548 -3.96 -10.39 8.08
C PRO A 548 -4.35 -10.19 6.61
N PRO A 549 -4.91 -9.03 6.21
CA PRO A 549 -5.61 -8.91 4.93
C PRO A 549 -4.67 -8.94 3.72
N TYR A 550 -3.36 -8.79 3.94
CA TYR A 550 -2.32 -8.99 2.93
C TYR A 550 -1.86 -10.44 2.78
N ILE A 551 -2.43 -11.41 3.51
CA ILE A 551 -2.26 -12.84 3.23
C ILE A 551 -3.41 -13.25 2.31
N GLY A 552 -3.20 -13.13 1.00
CA GLY A 552 -4.19 -13.37 -0.04
C GLY A 552 -3.68 -13.01 -1.43
N PRO A 553 -4.52 -13.04 -2.48
CA PRO A 553 -4.16 -12.73 -3.87
C PRO A 553 -3.41 -11.40 -4.05
N SER A 554 -3.71 -10.43 -3.18
CA SER A 554 -3.13 -9.10 -3.16
C SER A 554 -1.61 -9.07 -2.96
N ALA A 555 -1.04 -9.96 -2.14
CA ALA A 555 0.41 -10.11 -1.93
C ALA A 555 0.98 -11.39 -2.56
N LEU A 556 0.13 -12.40 -2.78
CA LEU A 556 0.41 -13.55 -3.65
C LEU A 556 0.25 -13.15 -5.13
N THR A 557 0.63 -11.92 -5.48
CA THR A 557 0.17 -11.19 -6.67
C THR A 557 0.54 -11.90 -7.96
N ASP A 558 1.80 -12.33 -8.11
CA ASP A 558 2.23 -13.14 -9.25
C ASP A 558 1.49 -14.50 -9.30
N PHE A 559 1.35 -15.22 -8.17
CA PHE A 559 0.61 -16.50 -8.15
C PHE A 559 -0.86 -16.33 -8.59
N ALA A 560 -1.53 -15.28 -8.12
CA ALA A 560 -2.87 -14.92 -8.59
C ALA A 560 -2.89 -14.56 -10.08
N MET A 561 -1.93 -13.77 -10.54
CA MET A 561 -1.75 -13.42 -11.95
C MET A 561 -1.45 -14.64 -12.84
N ALA A 562 -0.89 -15.74 -12.32
CA ALA A 562 -0.74 -17.00 -13.04
C ALA A 562 -2.08 -17.75 -13.25
N LEU A 563 -2.99 -17.65 -12.28
CA LEU A 563 -4.36 -18.17 -12.36
C LEU A 563 -5.15 -17.37 -13.41
N GLU A 564 -5.09 -16.04 -13.34
CA GLU A 564 -5.72 -15.10 -14.27
C GLU A 564 -5.20 -15.24 -15.72
N GLN A 565 -3.89 -15.34 -15.93
CA GLN A 565 -3.33 -15.65 -17.26
C GLN A 565 -3.72 -17.05 -17.77
N SER A 566 -4.06 -17.95 -16.87
CA SER A 566 -4.66 -19.24 -17.22
C SER A 566 -6.17 -19.13 -17.51
N GLY A 567 -6.81 -17.99 -17.25
CA GLY A 567 -8.25 -17.77 -17.40
C GLY A 567 -9.07 -18.38 -16.27
N LEU A 568 -8.52 -18.38 -15.05
CA LEU A 568 -9.24 -18.66 -13.80
C LEU A 568 -9.44 -17.33 -13.05
N ASP A 569 -10.70 -16.92 -12.88
CA ASP A 569 -11.09 -15.74 -12.08
C ASP A 569 -10.59 -15.93 -10.64
N VAL A 570 -9.89 -14.95 -10.07
CA VAL A 570 -9.41 -15.01 -8.69
C VAL A 570 -10.36 -14.30 -7.74
N ASP A 571 -10.89 -15.09 -6.78
CA ASP A 571 -11.79 -14.63 -5.74
C ASP A 571 -11.21 -14.91 -4.34
N LEU A 572 -11.62 -14.14 -3.33
CA LEU A 572 -11.29 -14.42 -1.93
C LEU A 572 -12.51 -14.34 -1.01
N MET A 573 -12.64 -15.32 -0.11
CA MET A 573 -13.54 -15.31 1.04
C MET A 573 -12.79 -14.72 2.26
N PRO A 574 -13.19 -13.56 2.80
CA PRO A 574 -12.43 -12.82 3.81
C PRO A 574 -12.58 -13.37 5.23
N TYR A 575 -11.65 -12.97 6.11
CA TYR A 575 -11.65 -13.26 7.54
C TYR A 575 -13.02 -13.00 8.19
N GLY A 576 -13.50 -13.99 8.94
CA GLY A 576 -14.79 -13.93 9.65
C GLY A 576 -16.03 -14.01 8.75
N ALA A 577 -15.89 -14.21 7.44
CA ALA A 577 -16.99 -14.72 6.62
C ALA A 577 -17.29 -16.19 6.95
N MET A 578 -18.46 -16.69 6.55
CA MET A 578 -18.84 -18.10 6.68
C MET A 578 -18.82 -18.74 5.28
N LEU A 579 -17.98 -19.75 5.07
CA LEU A 579 -17.90 -20.46 3.80
C LEU A 579 -19.15 -21.31 3.53
N SER A 580 -19.63 -21.29 2.28
CA SER A 580 -20.72 -22.15 1.80
C SER A 580 -20.37 -22.82 0.46
N ALA A 581 -21.07 -23.93 0.16
CA ALA A 581 -20.95 -24.61 -1.14
C ALA A 581 -21.42 -23.76 -2.34
N GLY A 582 -22.10 -22.62 -2.10
CA GLY A 582 -22.40 -21.65 -3.15
C GLY A 582 -21.17 -20.84 -3.57
N ASP A 583 -20.29 -20.54 -2.62
CA ASP A 583 -19.10 -19.72 -2.84
C ASP A 583 -18.01 -20.49 -3.61
N LEU A 584 -18.05 -21.83 -3.55
CA LEU A 584 -17.19 -22.74 -4.31
C LEU A 584 -17.77 -23.12 -5.70
N HIS A 585 -18.89 -22.54 -6.13
CA HIS A 585 -19.49 -22.84 -7.43
C HIS A 585 -18.53 -22.52 -8.60
N GLU A 586 -18.35 -23.47 -9.53
CA GLU A 586 -17.42 -23.34 -10.68
C GLU A 586 -15.95 -23.14 -10.30
N ALA A 587 -15.56 -23.39 -9.04
CA ALA A 587 -14.16 -23.42 -8.62
C ALA A 587 -13.41 -24.61 -9.27
N ARG A 588 -12.27 -24.31 -9.88
CA ARG A 588 -11.28 -25.28 -10.41
C ARG A 588 -10.15 -25.55 -9.42
N MET A 589 -9.95 -24.61 -8.51
CA MET A 589 -9.02 -24.67 -7.41
C MET A 589 -9.67 -23.95 -6.22
N VAL A 590 -9.47 -24.48 -5.03
CA VAL A 590 -9.73 -23.77 -3.77
C VAL A 590 -8.41 -23.68 -3.02
N VAL A 591 -8.04 -22.49 -2.54
CA VAL A 591 -6.78 -22.25 -1.83
C VAL A 591 -7.08 -21.87 -0.40
N VAL A 592 -6.98 -22.83 0.52
CA VAL A 592 -7.08 -22.56 1.95
C VAL A 592 -5.78 -21.92 2.41
N LEU A 593 -5.91 -20.69 2.88
CA LEU A 593 -4.82 -19.90 3.45
C LEU A 593 -4.56 -20.35 4.91
N PRO A 594 -3.38 -20.05 5.48
CA PRO A 594 -3.07 -20.44 6.85
C PRO A 594 -4.06 -19.85 7.86
N ALA A 595 -4.37 -20.62 8.91
CA ALA A 595 -4.98 -20.07 10.12
C ALA A 595 -3.94 -19.18 10.83
N ILE A 596 -4.34 -17.94 11.15
CA ILE A 596 -3.52 -16.92 11.83
C ILE A 596 -4.38 -15.71 12.25
N ASP A 597 -4.39 -15.33 13.53
CA ASP A 597 -4.97 -14.08 14.04
C ASP A 597 -3.92 -12.98 14.31
N TYR A 598 -4.18 -12.03 15.22
CA TYR A 598 -3.19 -11.07 15.70
C TYR A 598 -2.85 -11.28 17.19
N PRO A 599 -1.57 -11.60 17.52
CA PRO A 599 -1.16 -12.09 18.83
C PRO A 599 -1.45 -11.11 19.98
N ARG A 600 -2.39 -11.47 20.86
CA ARG A 600 -2.71 -10.64 22.05
C ARG A 600 -1.76 -10.92 23.21
N ARG A 601 -0.95 -9.91 23.59
CA ARG A 601 0.01 -10.01 24.71
C ARG A 601 -0.63 -10.09 26.11
N GLU A 602 -1.95 -9.89 26.23
CA GLU A 602 -2.70 -10.15 27.46
C GLU A 602 -2.71 -11.65 27.80
N ALA A 603 -1.76 -12.08 28.64
CA ALA A 603 -1.61 -13.47 29.10
C ALA A 603 -2.79 -14.05 29.94
N ALA A 604 -3.97 -13.42 29.90
CA ALA A 604 -5.19 -13.80 30.60
C ALA A 604 -6.23 -14.51 29.71
N ASN A 605 -6.22 -14.30 28.37
CA ASN A 605 -7.19 -14.95 27.48
C ASN A 605 -6.68 -15.13 26.04
N VAL A 606 -5.80 -16.11 25.82
CA VAL A 606 -5.43 -16.58 24.46
C VAL A 606 -6.61 -17.18 23.68
N THR A 607 -7.69 -17.56 24.36
CA THR A 607 -8.96 -18.02 23.75
C THR A 607 -9.96 -16.87 23.52
N ALA A 608 -9.47 -15.66 23.23
CA ALA A 608 -10.30 -14.49 22.93
C ALA A 608 -10.71 -14.40 21.46
N TYR A 609 -9.82 -14.84 20.55
CA TYR A 609 -9.95 -14.66 19.10
C TYR A 609 -9.65 -15.92 18.25
N ASP A 610 -9.01 -16.95 18.84
CA ASP A 610 -9.01 -18.38 18.45
C ASP A 610 -10.01 -18.72 17.32
N VAL A 611 -9.49 -18.73 16.09
CA VAL A 611 -10.26 -18.93 14.85
C VAL A 611 -10.36 -20.41 14.47
N ALA A 612 -10.89 -21.21 15.39
CA ALA A 612 -11.23 -22.60 15.13
C ALA A 612 -12.13 -22.77 13.89
N TRP A 613 -11.76 -23.69 13.01
CA TRP A 613 -12.56 -24.10 11.86
C TRP A 613 -13.94 -24.61 12.28
N ALA A 614 -15.00 -24.08 11.67
CA ALA A 614 -16.35 -24.56 11.95
C ALA A 614 -16.65 -25.88 11.23
N ASP A 615 -17.33 -26.82 11.91
CA ASP A 615 -17.74 -28.14 11.36
C ASP A 615 -18.30 -28.03 9.92
N ARG A 616 -19.13 -27.02 9.64
CA ARG A 616 -19.78 -26.86 8.33
C ARG A 616 -18.84 -26.36 7.22
N GLU A 617 -17.78 -25.63 7.56
CA GLU A 617 -16.78 -25.18 6.58
C GLU A 617 -15.87 -26.35 6.19
N ILE A 618 -15.52 -27.19 7.16
CA ILE A 618 -14.86 -28.48 6.94
C ILE A 618 -15.74 -29.39 6.07
N GLU A 619 -17.04 -29.53 6.39
CA GLU A 619 -18.00 -30.27 5.53
C GLU A 619 -18.03 -29.73 4.09
N VAL A 620 -18.05 -28.40 3.88
CA VAL A 620 -18.07 -27.79 2.53
C VAL A 620 -16.79 -28.07 1.74
N LEU A 621 -15.62 -27.98 2.39
CA LEU A 621 -14.33 -28.24 1.75
C LEU A 621 -14.14 -29.75 1.48
N GLN A 622 -14.63 -30.62 2.36
CA GLN A 622 -14.69 -32.06 2.13
C GLN A 622 -15.63 -32.40 0.97
N GLU A 623 -16.86 -31.86 0.96
CA GLU A 623 -17.85 -32.03 -0.13
C GLU A 623 -17.23 -31.63 -1.49
N TYR A 624 -16.54 -30.48 -1.57
CA TYR A 624 -15.88 -30.01 -2.80
C TYR A 624 -14.77 -30.97 -3.30
N VAL A 625 -13.96 -31.53 -2.39
CA VAL A 625 -12.92 -32.50 -2.78
C VAL A 625 -13.52 -33.87 -3.14
N GLU A 626 -14.54 -34.35 -2.41
CA GLU A 626 -15.22 -35.61 -2.71
C GLU A 626 -15.92 -35.59 -4.10
N ASP A 627 -16.45 -34.44 -4.52
CA ASP A 627 -17.00 -34.21 -5.88
C ASP A 627 -15.91 -34.01 -6.97
N GLY A 628 -14.63 -34.22 -6.66
CA GLY A 628 -13.51 -34.22 -7.61
C GLY A 628 -12.66 -32.93 -7.64
N GLY A 629 -12.90 -32.00 -6.71
CA GLY A 629 -12.18 -30.73 -6.60
C GLY A 629 -10.68 -30.86 -6.33
N LEU A 630 -9.96 -29.77 -6.59
CA LEU A 630 -8.56 -29.58 -6.20
C LEU A 630 -8.48 -28.54 -5.07
N LEU A 631 -8.00 -28.97 -3.91
CA LEU A 631 -7.81 -28.14 -2.72
C LEU A 631 -6.31 -27.93 -2.48
N LEU A 632 -5.86 -26.68 -2.37
CA LEU A 632 -4.56 -26.33 -1.82
C LEU A 632 -4.72 -26.08 -0.32
N LEU A 633 -3.91 -26.76 0.49
CA LEU A 633 -3.91 -26.66 1.94
C LEU A 633 -2.57 -26.08 2.40
N VAL A 634 -2.55 -24.78 2.71
CA VAL A 634 -1.34 -23.99 2.95
C VAL A 634 -1.17 -23.69 4.43
N ASN A 635 0.05 -23.85 4.97
CA ASN A 635 0.39 -23.48 6.34
C ASN A 635 1.62 -22.55 6.38
N THR A 636 1.90 -21.91 7.53
CA THR A 636 3.04 -21.01 7.74
C THR A 636 3.41 -20.94 9.22
N ALA A 637 4.70 -20.93 9.55
CA ALA A 637 5.18 -20.83 10.93
C ALA A 637 5.32 -19.36 11.43
N HIS A 638 5.24 -18.37 10.53
CA HIS A 638 5.30 -16.95 10.85
C HIS A 638 4.27 -16.14 10.05
N ARG A 639 3.90 -14.98 10.57
CA ARG A 639 3.19 -13.94 9.81
C ARG A 639 4.10 -13.46 8.67
N LEU A 640 3.66 -13.65 7.43
CA LEU A 640 4.37 -13.19 6.23
C LEU A 640 3.71 -11.93 5.67
N LYS A 641 4.52 -11.01 5.15
CA LYS A 641 4.10 -9.74 4.53
C LYS A 641 4.75 -9.64 3.14
N TYR A 642 4.47 -8.59 2.35
CA TYR A 642 4.99 -8.46 0.98
C TYR A 642 6.51 -8.70 0.88
N GLY A 643 6.91 -9.56 -0.07
CA GLY A 643 8.30 -10.01 -0.25
C GLY A 643 8.79 -11.05 0.76
N TYR A 644 7.89 -11.53 1.63
CA TYR A 644 8.00 -12.74 2.45
C TYR A 644 9.16 -12.81 3.46
N PRO A 645 9.51 -11.72 4.19
CA PRO A 645 10.26 -11.88 5.43
C PRO A 645 9.37 -12.56 6.49
N PRO A 646 9.88 -13.53 7.27
CA PRO A 646 9.20 -13.99 8.47
C PRO A 646 9.22 -12.86 9.53
N LEU A 647 8.07 -12.60 10.15
CA LEU A 647 7.90 -11.61 11.21
C LEU A 647 7.76 -12.34 12.56
N ASP A 648 6.72 -12.02 13.33
CA ASP A 648 6.22 -12.80 14.46
C ASP A 648 5.85 -14.24 14.07
N GLN A 649 5.99 -15.16 15.04
CA GLN A 649 5.60 -16.55 14.89
C GLN A 649 4.07 -16.64 14.82
N ASN A 650 3.56 -17.51 13.95
CA ASN A 650 2.15 -17.88 13.92
C ASN A 650 1.90 -18.87 15.07
N GLU A 651 1.05 -18.54 16.04
CA GLU A 651 0.60 -19.49 17.06
C GLU A 651 -0.43 -20.51 16.54
N ASP A 652 -1.28 -20.11 15.59
CA ASP A 652 -2.47 -20.85 15.13
C ASP A 652 -2.17 -21.89 14.04
N TRP A 653 -0.87 -22.12 13.72
CA TRP A 653 -0.42 -23.10 12.72
C TRP A 653 -1.02 -24.50 12.96
N ALA A 654 -1.35 -24.83 14.22
CA ALA A 654 -1.87 -26.10 14.65
C ALA A 654 -3.35 -26.30 14.30
N ASP A 655 -4.15 -25.23 14.22
CA ASP A 655 -5.61 -25.30 14.04
C ASP A 655 -6.00 -25.66 12.61
N MET A 656 -5.07 -25.51 11.67
CA MET A 656 -5.15 -26.10 10.33
C MET A 656 -5.33 -27.63 10.38
N ASN A 657 -4.92 -28.32 11.46
CA ASN A 657 -5.15 -29.76 11.61
C ASN A 657 -6.64 -30.14 11.71
N ALA A 658 -7.51 -29.24 12.17
CA ALA A 658 -8.95 -29.51 12.23
C ALA A 658 -9.55 -29.82 10.84
N LEU A 659 -9.01 -29.17 9.80
CA LEU A 659 -9.31 -29.46 8.39
C LEU A 659 -8.40 -30.56 7.81
N ALA A 660 -7.10 -30.53 8.12
CA ALA A 660 -6.11 -31.43 7.53
C ALA A 660 -6.33 -32.92 7.86
N GLU A 661 -6.74 -33.24 9.11
CA GLU A 661 -6.89 -34.63 9.56
C GLU A 661 -8.02 -35.37 8.82
N VAL A 662 -9.02 -34.65 8.30
CA VAL A 662 -10.11 -35.22 7.47
C VAL A 662 -9.58 -35.86 6.20
N PHE A 663 -8.51 -35.32 5.65
CA PHE A 663 -7.81 -35.80 4.46
C PHE A 663 -6.61 -36.70 4.78
N GLY A 664 -6.44 -37.11 6.05
CA GLY A 664 -5.32 -37.95 6.49
C GLY A 664 -3.97 -37.22 6.50
N ILE A 665 -3.97 -35.91 6.75
CA ILE A 665 -2.79 -35.04 6.84
C ILE A 665 -2.65 -34.53 8.28
N THR A 666 -1.42 -34.36 8.76
CA THR A 666 -1.14 -33.77 10.09
C THR A 666 0.12 -32.90 10.03
N PHE A 667 -0.01 -31.63 10.41
CA PHE A 667 1.09 -30.69 10.65
C PHE A 667 1.64 -30.87 12.08
N HIS A 668 2.96 -30.70 12.24
CA HIS A 668 3.68 -30.95 13.50
C HIS A 668 4.48 -29.72 13.96
N GLU A 669 4.71 -29.62 15.27
CA GLU A 669 5.49 -28.56 15.90
C GLU A 669 6.94 -28.58 15.39
N GLY A 670 7.36 -27.50 14.73
CA GLY A 670 8.72 -27.31 14.23
C GLY A 670 8.76 -26.35 13.04
N THR A 671 9.96 -26.13 12.51
CA THR A 671 10.13 -25.41 11.23
C THR A 671 11.12 -26.13 10.33
N THR A 672 10.90 -26.05 9.03
CA THR A 672 11.79 -26.52 7.97
C THR A 672 12.03 -25.41 6.94
N TRP A 673 13.14 -25.49 6.20
CA TRP A 673 13.61 -24.41 5.34
C TRP A 673 14.66 -24.87 4.32
N GLY A 674 14.99 -23.97 3.39
CA GLY A 674 15.97 -24.19 2.34
C GLY A 674 15.33 -24.56 1.01
N GLU A 675 16.08 -25.23 0.17
CA GLU A 675 15.74 -25.46 -1.24
C GLU A 675 16.01 -26.90 -1.64
N LEU A 676 15.14 -27.47 -2.49
CA LEU A 676 15.48 -28.62 -3.32
C LEU A 676 15.09 -28.35 -4.78
N ALA A 677 15.86 -28.94 -5.69
CA ALA A 677 15.41 -29.17 -7.05
C ALA A 677 14.45 -30.37 -7.04
N SER A 678 13.32 -30.26 -7.75
CA SER A 678 12.40 -31.39 -7.93
C SER A 678 12.60 -32.03 -9.32
N PRO A 679 13.38 -33.13 -9.44
CA PRO A 679 13.44 -33.92 -10.67
C PRO A 679 12.17 -34.79 -10.83
N GLY A 680 11.01 -34.24 -10.49
CA GLY A 680 9.72 -34.90 -10.59
C GLY A 680 9.22 -34.99 -12.04
N THR A 681 8.39 -35.98 -12.31
CA THR A 681 7.68 -36.11 -13.60
C THR A 681 6.19 -35.81 -13.49
N HIS A 682 5.73 -35.39 -12.31
CA HIS A 682 4.35 -34.95 -12.09
C HIS A 682 4.15 -33.54 -12.70
N PRO A 683 3.05 -33.26 -13.41
CA PRO A 683 2.85 -31.98 -14.10
C PRO A 683 3.02 -30.72 -13.24
N LEU A 684 2.68 -30.79 -11.95
CA LEU A 684 2.85 -29.67 -11.01
C LEU A 684 4.31 -29.21 -10.84
N VAL A 685 5.27 -30.14 -10.91
CA VAL A 685 6.72 -29.85 -10.75
C VAL A 685 7.51 -30.02 -12.04
N GLN A 686 6.83 -30.17 -13.18
CA GLN A 686 7.49 -30.32 -14.47
C GLN A 686 8.28 -29.03 -14.81
N ASP A 687 9.55 -29.19 -15.20
CA ASP A 687 10.46 -28.09 -15.55
C ASP A 687 10.69 -27.05 -14.42
N VAL A 688 10.35 -27.38 -13.17
CA VAL A 688 10.64 -26.57 -11.97
C VAL A 688 12.05 -26.90 -11.46
N GLU A 689 13.04 -26.06 -11.82
CA GLU A 689 14.44 -26.27 -11.41
C GLU A 689 14.68 -26.14 -9.89
N LEU A 690 13.86 -25.33 -9.21
CA LEU A 690 14.01 -24.97 -7.80
C LEU A 690 12.64 -24.68 -7.18
N ILE A 691 12.47 -25.02 -5.90
CA ILE A 691 11.41 -24.44 -5.06
C ILE A 691 12.10 -23.81 -3.85
N SER A 692 11.88 -22.51 -3.65
CA SER A 692 12.35 -21.78 -2.47
C SER A 692 11.23 -21.63 -1.44
N LEU A 693 11.54 -21.96 -0.20
CA LEU A 693 10.76 -21.62 1.00
C LEU A 693 11.13 -20.21 1.50
N ALA A 694 10.32 -19.66 2.41
CA ALA A 694 10.74 -18.54 3.26
C ALA A 694 11.68 -19.05 4.38
N ASP A 695 12.60 -18.19 4.84
CA ASP A 695 13.65 -18.60 5.77
C ASP A 695 13.06 -19.08 7.12
N SER A 696 13.37 -20.32 7.49
CA SER A 696 12.91 -20.97 8.73
C SER A 696 11.38 -21.04 8.90
N ASN A 697 10.59 -21.08 7.81
CA ASN A 697 9.14 -20.83 7.87
C ASN A 697 8.20 -22.01 7.59
N GLY A 698 8.64 -23.10 6.96
CA GLY A 698 7.75 -24.20 6.61
C GLY A 698 7.34 -25.04 7.81
N VAL A 699 6.05 -25.34 7.97
CA VAL A 699 5.51 -26.22 9.02
C VAL A 699 5.61 -27.69 8.57
N PRO A 700 6.40 -28.56 9.23
CA PRO A 700 6.55 -29.96 8.84
C PRO A 700 5.22 -30.72 8.91
N PHE A 701 4.95 -31.62 7.95
CA PHE A 701 3.73 -32.42 7.93
C PHE A 701 3.96 -33.89 7.54
N THR A 702 2.97 -34.73 7.87
CA THR A 702 2.86 -36.13 7.46
C THR A 702 1.51 -36.37 6.78
N TYR A 703 1.43 -37.38 5.92
CA TYR A 703 0.20 -37.78 5.24
C TYR A 703 0.10 -39.32 5.11
N ASP A 704 -1.11 -39.87 5.16
CA ASP A 704 -1.35 -41.32 5.11
C ASP A 704 -1.10 -41.95 3.73
N THR A 705 -1.52 -41.26 2.66
CA THR A 705 -1.36 -41.72 1.26
C THR A 705 -1.17 -40.55 0.30
N GLY A 706 -0.25 -40.66 -0.67
CA GLY A 706 0.02 -39.60 -1.64
C GLY A 706 1.38 -39.74 -2.32
N GLU A 707 1.79 -38.69 -3.04
CA GLU A 707 3.14 -38.54 -3.61
C GLU A 707 3.78 -37.23 -3.10
N ALA A 708 4.99 -37.33 -2.55
CA ALA A 708 5.81 -36.15 -2.22
C ALA A 708 6.33 -35.52 -3.51
N LEU A 709 6.00 -34.25 -3.72
CA LEU A 709 6.43 -33.46 -4.88
C LEU A 709 7.69 -32.63 -4.60
N ALA A 710 7.89 -32.26 -3.34
CA ALA A 710 9.10 -31.60 -2.85
C ALA A 710 9.37 -31.92 -1.37
N GLU A 711 10.65 -31.97 -1.02
CA GLU A 711 11.17 -32.12 0.35
C GLU A 711 12.06 -30.90 0.68
N ALA A 712 12.35 -30.66 1.96
CA ALA A 712 13.42 -29.78 2.42
C ALA A 712 14.04 -30.37 3.68
N GLN A 713 15.38 -30.43 3.75
CA GLN A 713 16.17 -31.01 4.85
C GLN A 713 15.87 -32.48 5.26
N GLY A 714 14.89 -33.15 4.62
CA GLY A 714 14.42 -34.50 4.95
C GLY A 714 12.95 -34.54 5.38
N ASP A 715 12.31 -33.38 5.55
CA ASP A 715 10.86 -33.23 5.72
C ASP A 715 10.19 -33.07 4.34
N VAL A 716 8.92 -33.45 4.22
CA VAL A 716 8.14 -33.15 3.00
C VAL A 716 7.58 -31.73 3.12
N VAL A 717 7.74 -30.94 2.06
CA VAL A 717 7.25 -29.53 2.01
C VAL A 717 6.13 -29.31 1.00
N MET A 718 5.97 -30.22 0.03
CA MET A 718 4.83 -30.24 -0.87
C MET A 718 4.44 -31.68 -1.24
N ALA A 719 3.17 -32.05 -1.09
CA ALA A 719 2.68 -33.39 -1.39
C ALA A 719 1.27 -33.37 -1.99
N LEU A 720 0.98 -34.30 -2.90
CA LEU A 720 -0.35 -34.50 -3.48
C LEU A 720 -1.01 -35.73 -2.86
N VAL A 721 -2.12 -35.51 -2.18
CA VAL A 721 -2.92 -36.50 -1.45
C VAL A 721 -4.22 -36.74 -2.22
N PRO A 722 -4.49 -37.94 -2.76
CA PRO A 722 -5.75 -38.25 -3.42
C PRO A 722 -6.86 -38.43 -2.37
N ALA A 723 -8.03 -37.84 -2.61
CA ALA A 723 -9.16 -37.83 -1.69
C ALA A 723 -10.51 -37.94 -2.44
N GLY A 724 -11.45 -38.70 -1.86
CA GLY A 724 -12.72 -39.04 -2.51
C GLY A 724 -12.61 -40.12 -3.61
N ASP A 725 -13.76 -40.64 -4.05
CA ASP A 725 -13.85 -41.69 -5.08
C ASP A 725 -13.88 -41.13 -6.53
N GLU A 726 -14.32 -39.88 -6.73
CA GLU A 726 -14.41 -39.23 -8.05
C GLU A 726 -13.08 -38.56 -8.50
N GLY A 727 -11.99 -38.78 -7.75
CA GLY A 727 -10.63 -38.37 -8.14
C GLY A 727 -10.20 -36.97 -7.67
N GLY A 728 -10.76 -36.49 -6.56
CA GLY A 728 -10.35 -35.26 -5.90
C GLY A 728 -8.93 -35.34 -5.31
N GLU A 729 -8.34 -34.18 -5.05
CA GLU A 729 -6.95 -34.07 -4.61
C GLU A 729 -6.75 -32.91 -3.63
N VAL A 730 -5.91 -33.14 -2.63
CA VAL A 730 -5.40 -32.11 -1.72
C VAL A 730 -3.89 -31.95 -1.98
N LEU A 731 -3.49 -30.76 -2.41
CA LEU A 731 -2.09 -30.35 -2.50
C LEU A 731 -1.70 -29.65 -1.20
N VAL A 732 -0.92 -30.34 -0.37
CA VAL A 732 -0.41 -29.79 0.90
C VAL A 732 0.84 -28.98 0.64
N ILE A 733 0.91 -27.78 1.21
CA ILE A 733 2.04 -26.85 1.12
C ILE A 733 2.45 -26.43 2.53
N ALA A 734 3.68 -26.78 2.93
CA ALA A 734 4.20 -26.51 4.28
C ALA A 734 4.44 -25.02 4.56
N ASP A 735 4.61 -24.20 3.51
CA ASP A 735 5.07 -22.82 3.61
C ASP A 735 4.34 -21.93 2.61
N LEU A 736 3.60 -20.94 3.11
CA LEU A 736 2.98 -19.86 2.33
C LEU A 736 3.98 -19.16 1.39
N GLY A 737 5.26 -19.06 1.76
CA GLY A 737 6.33 -18.51 0.93
C GLY A 737 6.54 -19.26 -0.40
N ILE A 738 6.09 -20.52 -0.53
CA ILE A 738 6.11 -21.26 -1.81
C ILE A 738 5.18 -20.61 -2.85
N LEU A 739 4.09 -19.97 -2.40
CA LEU A 739 3.15 -19.23 -3.25
C LEU A 739 3.54 -17.73 -3.40
N GLY A 740 4.60 -17.28 -2.73
CA GLY A 740 5.01 -15.87 -2.65
C GLY A 740 6.26 -15.51 -3.47
N ALA A 741 6.30 -14.28 -3.97
CA ALA A 741 7.49 -13.70 -4.60
C ALA A 741 8.33 -12.93 -3.56
N SER A 742 9.55 -13.41 -3.25
CA SER A 742 10.54 -12.61 -2.48
C SER A 742 11.03 -11.41 -3.30
N TRP A 743 11.48 -10.32 -2.65
CA TRP A 743 12.08 -9.12 -3.27
C TRP A 743 13.45 -9.35 -3.99
N ALA A 744 13.62 -10.45 -4.72
CA ALA A 744 14.86 -10.79 -5.40
C ALA A 744 15.01 -10.02 -6.72
N GLU A 745 16.20 -9.45 -6.97
CA GLU A 745 16.56 -8.80 -8.25
C GLU A 745 16.47 -9.76 -9.47
N GLU A 746 16.41 -11.07 -9.21
CA GLU A 746 16.30 -12.13 -10.22
C GLU A 746 14.83 -12.48 -10.57
N GLY A 747 13.85 -11.89 -9.89
CA GLY A 747 12.41 -12.09 -10.12
C GLY A 747 11.76 -13.17 -9.23
N PRO A 748 10.47 -13.49 -9.46
CA PRO A 748 9.72 -14.47 -8.68
C PRO A 748 10.30 -15.89 -8.78
N ARG A 749 10.82 -16.42 -7.67
CA ARG A 749 11.57 -17.69 -7.64
C ARG A 749 10.74 -18.93 -8.06
N ASN A 750 9.48 -18.99 -7.63
CA ASN A 750 8.62 -20.16 -7.81
C ASN A 750 7.68 -20.02 -9.04
N LEU A 751 7.97 -19.08 -9.96
CA LEU A 751 7.13 -18.71 -11.10
C LEU A 751 6.63 -19.90 -11.94
N GLN A 752 7.51 -20.86 -12.26
CA GLN A 752 7.14 -22.02 -13.08
C GLN A 752 6.20 -22.99 -12.33
N LEU A 753 6.32 -23.10 -11.00
CA LEU A 753 5.39 -23.88 -10.17
C LEU A 753 3.98 -23.26 -10.21
N TRP A 754 3.88 -21.93 -10.17
CA TRP A 754 2.59 -21.21 -10.25
C TRP A 754 1.93 -21.37 -11.63
N VAL A 755 2.70 -21.29 -12.72
CA VAL A 755 2.21 -21.60 -14.08
C VAL A 755 1.72 -23.05 -14.17
N ASN A 756 2.47 -24.00 -13.60
CA ASN A 756 2.07 -25.41 -13.59
C ASN A 756 0.78 -25.63 -12.78
N LEU A 757 0.66 -25.02 -11.59
CA LEU A 757 -0.52 -25.09 -10.73
C LEU A 757 -1.78 -24.57 -11.44
N ALA A 758 -1.68 -23.39 -12.03
CA ALA A 758 -2.80 -22.76 -12.73
C ALA A 758 -3.24 -23.57 -13.97
N GLN A 759 -2.29 -24.08 -14.76
CA GLN A 759 -2.59 -24.99 -15.87
C GLN A 759 -3.13 -26.34 -15.38
N TYR A 760 -2.70 -26.86 -14.24
CA TYR A 760 -3.18 -28.12 -13.68
C TYR A 760 -4.66 -28.01 -13.28
N ALA A 761 -5.02 -27.00 -12.47
CA ALA A 761 -6.40 -26.72 -12.08
C ALA A 761 -7.32 -26.48 -13.29
N LYS A 762 -6.86 -25.68 -14.27
CA LYS A 762 -7.60 -25.39 -15.50
C LYS A 762 -8.03 -26.64 -16.29
N ASN A 763 -7.24 -27.70 -16.25
CA ASN A 763 -7.46 -28.91 -17.05
C ASN A 763 -8.29 -29.99 -16.32
N ARG A 764 -8.85 -29.70 -15.15
CA ARG A 764 -9.79 -30.56 -14.40
C ARG A 764 -11.25 -30.25 -14.78
#